data_AF-A0A397TZB5-F1
#
_entry.id   AF-A0A397TZB5-F1
#
_cell.length_a   1.000
_cell.length_b   1.000
_cell.length_c   1.000
_cell.angle_alpha   90.00
_cell.angle_beta   90.00
_cell.angle_gamma   90.00
#
_symmetry.space_group_name_H-M   'P 1'
#
loop_
_entity.id
_entity.type
_entity.pdbx_description
1 polymer ?
#
loop_
_entity_poly.entity_id
_entity_poly.type
_entity_poly.pdbx_seq_one_letter_code
_entity_poly.pdbx_strand_id
1 'polypeptide(L)'
;MTKKNLGPCSVRDCQINPKQFRGITDYALKKAKEKGTFGQYSYLEIGKQLCYSHYLEIIEPDRHNVKKLPTNNLQNNVITKSLSFGDKIALMTKVLYNKQRKENQMLELDPDHFQTMLENAEPLLKGFFDELYDAFTPERQSAYNKKEGKKKIVNICYSIAAIRNRLVNNYPLEIGLYLAASCASCNAIDTMHKAGMSVCYKTVDNYRKKIVSEHPKNIRNYFIEKNNSFFVYNIDDYHNIHGIRRPDNVVLSAPIHFATCVSKEISSCAPIPISYNGISIHNPVNIDASLVCLYLITQYREIFDFSYIQRKSQWSTSQKININFDQIELLTIHCYDDAISEKEKERNIEEVRLVGIKESNLRSLEDYLNALKRILLINKDIGRENNYVMPVVADWPGQLFIRKAITHLQQNTNSHISAAVNSFISILVPLHVSLNSREQVLIIYYSFFKKLFHAVFGERKVLAKKPKPWRINLLLELAYQGWLKIKKKILEKFGTICKDVEYRMLVDLLDNIVPATLDVYAILFRSGSFDEYVETVFRIWTFALRWNRKNYNKAPLVFLSDIFYWKDKNHPMFEAIKMFLVNFNDYFVENFHSQIRANISSSDSIETIIKQACILDANKQSPFKEAFHSKKKYPYTPPTLKYLTNRTSLFLIDYFHQVFQHLYMVPSTTSREQKKGKKKDIIKKQGKKKKKDIKHKLKVLNEEVGVTHLPTGYSTGVPPLPFLCDNCYEALNDYNDGTVLICGHGYHWHCYNQIEYGCRHCEQYYKKGINKNIKSFLERLEKGENTLTKEDGIEESEEGTEEDTEEPEEIQEIEESDTVLFRLQNALENINKWVKLGKFAKDSVDSAYKFYASNYRKLPLDFQKLKIFLLQGSATVLELFILDKKYLPLYRLRRLAIVEPLQKNSSSLDSIINLVSVLLTFHELLRDNFMIIQSVDKKLAVDGCDEIVDMGDYKDPIPTSNTPRQSTNFKKKINAKNSS
;
A
#
# COMPACT_ATOMS: atom_id res chain seq x y z
N MET A 1 6.34 53.90 43.13
CA MET A 1 7.04 54.68 44.17
C MET A 1 8.13 55.51 43.51
N THR A 2 7.99 56.83 43.48
CA THR A 2 9.03 57.76 43.03
C THR A 2 10.20 57.73 44.03
N LYS A 3 11.41 57.44 43.56
CA LYS A 3 12.63 57.41 44.41
C LYS A 3 12.88 58.82 44.98
N LYS A 4 12.80 58.98 46.30
CA LYS A 4 13.19 60.22 47.00
C LYS A 4 14.67 60.51 46.73
N ASN A 5 14.96 61.67 46.16
CA ASN A 5 16.30 62.20 45.95
C ASN A 5 16.66 63.03 47.18
N LEU A 6 17.65 62.62 47.99
CA LEU A 6 17.85 63.15 49.35
C LEU A 6 19.01 64.15 49.50
N GLY A 7 19.48 64.77 48.41
CA GLY A 7 20.57 65.74 48.51
C GLY A 7 21.93 65.08 48.77
N PRO A 8 22.98 65.87 49.03
CA PRO A 8 24.16 65.96 48.18
C PRO A 8 25.10 64.75 48.24
N CYS A 9 26.00 64.72 47.26
CA CYS A 9 27.03 63.69 47.14
C CYS A 9 27.89 63.64 48.40
N SER A 10 28.07 62.44 48.96
CA SER A 10 28.82 62.24 50.20
C SER A 10 30.35 62.29 50.01
N VAL A 11 30.85 62.60 48.82
CA VAL A 11 32.27 62.90 48.56
C VAL A 11 32.55 64.33 49.02
N ARG A 12 33.58 64.49 49.87
CA ARG A 12 34.00 65.80 50.39
C ARG A 12 34.35 66.76 49.23
N ASP A 13 33.98 68.03 49.35
CA ASP A 13 34.22 69.09 48.37
C ASP A 13 33.62 68.87 46.97
N CYS A 14 32.64 67.97 46.84
CA CYS A 14 31.89 67.79 45.59
C CYS A 14 31.02 69.02 45.27
N GLN A 15 31.45 69.85 44.32
CA GLN A 15 30.67 70.98 43.79
C GLN A 15 29.70 70.57 42.65
N ILE A 16 29.67 69.28 42.30
CA ILE A 16 28.83 68.76 41.23
C ILE A 16 27.39 68.65 41.75
N ASN A 17 26.45 69.30 41.07
CA ASN A 17 25.04 69.31 41.43
C ASN A 17 24.19 68.50 40.41
N PRO A 18 24.29 67.15 40.38
CA PRO A 18 23.62 66.35 39.36
C PRO A 18 22.15 66.06 39.70
N LYS A 19 21.34 65.82 38.67
CA LYS A 19 19.92 65.47 38.82
C LYS A 19 19.68 64.06 39.39
N GLN A 20 20.72 63.22 39.50
CA GLN A 20 20.61 61.82 39.91
C GLN A 20 21.69 61.43 40.92
N PHE A 21 21.25 60.89 42.06
CA PHE A 21 22.10 60.32 43.11
C PHE A 21 21.85 58.82 43.25
N ARG A 22 22.89 58.08 43.63
CA ARG A 22 22.83 56.63 43.88
C ARG A 22 23.26 56.35 45.31
N GLY A 23 22.43 55.60 46.04
CA GLY A 23 22.79 55.10 47.36
C GLY A 23 23.92 54.07 47.28
N ILE A 24 24.82 54.14 48.23
CA ILE A 24 25.86 53.14 48.46
C ILE A 24 25.19 51.97 49.18
N THR A 25 25.11 50.83 48.50
CA THR A 25 24.64 49.56 49.07
C THR A 25 25.84 48.71 49.50
N ASP A 26 25.61 47.65 50.28
CA ASP A 26 26.66 46.68 50.66
C ASP A 26 27.42 46.14 49.44
N TYR A 27 26.67 45.81 48.39
CA TYR A 27 27.22 45.36 47.12
C TYR A 27 28.11 46.41 46.44
N ALA A 28 27.69 47.68 46.46
CA ALA A 28 28.41 48.78 45.83
C ALA A 28 29.75 49.05 46.56
N LEU A 29 29.75 48.95 47.90
CA LEU A 29 30.93 49.15 48.73
C LEU A 29 31.91 47.97 48.61
N LYS A 30 31.41 46.73 48.53
CA LYS A 30 32.21 45.54 48.21
C LYS A 30 32.89 45.69 46.85
N LYS A 31 32.15 46.14 45.84
CA LYS A 31 32.66 46.35 44.47
C LYS A 31 33.76 47.41 44.40
N ALA A 32 33.63 48.52 45.14
CA ALA A 32 34.68 49.54 45.22
C ALA A 32 35.95 49.02 45.92
N LYS A 33 35.81 48.16 46.93
CA LYS A 33 36.96 47.51 47.62
C LYS A 33 37.68 46.52 46.71
N GLU A 34 36.94 45.66 46.01
CA GLU A 34 37.50 44.70 45.03
C GLU A 34 38.26 45.39 43.91
N LYS A 35 37.82 46.59 43.50
CA LYS A 35 38.46 47.40 42.46
C LYS A 35 39.58 48.33 42.97
N GLY A 36 39.88 48.31 44.26
CA GLY A 36 40.95 49.12 44.86
C GLY A 36 40.66 50.62 44.94
N THR A 37 39.50 51.09 44.49
CA THR A 37 39.12 52.51 44.48
C THR A 37 38.61 53.01 45.82
N PHE A 38 38.24 52.11 46.74
CA PHE A 38 37.69 52.49 48.06
C PHE A 38 38.71 53.16 48.99
N GLY A 39 40.02 52.93 48.82
CA GLY A 39 41.05 53.42 49.74
C GLY A 39 41.07 54.95 49.92
N GLN A 40 40.84 55.71 48.85
CA GLN A 40 40.79 57.18 48.87
C GLN A 40 39.45 57.74 49.41
N TYR A 41 38.45 56.87 49.58
CA TYR A 41 37.09 57.24 49.97
C TYR A 41 36.60 56.42 51.17
N SER A 42 37.51 56.03 52.06
CA SER A 42 37.26 55.13 53.20
C SER A 42 36.20 55.63 54.20
N TYR A 43 35.82 56.90 54.13
CA TYR A 43 34.76 57.55 54.91
C TYR A 43 33.33 57.35 54.34
N LEU A 44 33.20 56.72 53.17
CA LEU A 44 31.91 56.38 52.55
C LEU A 44 31.33 55.10 53.18
N GLU A 45 30.07 55.17 53.61
CA GLU A 45 29.36 54.11 54.34
C GLU A 45 28.06 53.75 53.63
N ILE A 46 27.52 52.55 53.93
CA ILE A 46 26.23 52.10 53.40
C ILE A 46 25.13 53.08 53.83
N GLY A 47 24.24 53.42 52.88
CA GLY A 47 23.18 54.40 53.08
C GLY A 47 23.53 55.83 52.66
N LYS A 48 24.82 56.17 52.51
CA LYS A 48 25.26 57.46 51.93
C LYS A 48 25.02 57.51 50.42
N GLN A 49 24.94 58.70 49.84
CA GLN A 49 24.58 58.87 48.43
C GLN A 49 25.73 59.48 47.63
N LEU A 50 25.97 58.95 46.43
CA LEU A 50 26.94 59.48 45.48
C LEU A 50 26.23 60.10 44.28
N CYS A 51 26.77 61.23 43.84
CA CYS A 51 26.48 61.81 42.54
C CYS A 51 26.82 60.77 41.43
N TYR A 52 26.12 60.80 40.30
CA TYR A 52 26.32 59.79 39.26
C TYR A 52 27.77 59.70 38.75
N SER A 53 28.50 60.81 38.64
CA SER A 53 29.91 60.77 38.22
C SER A 53 30.80 60.08 39.25
N HIS A 54 30.67 60.44 40.53
CA HIS A 54 31.42 59.79 41.61
C HIS A 54 31.02 58.33 41.80
N TYR A 55 29.76 57.96 41.55
CA TYR A 55 29.37 56.56 41.55
C TYR A 55 30.11 55.77 40.47
N LEU A 56 30.27 56.35 39.27
CA LEU A 56 31.04 55.72 38.21
C LEU A 56 32.52 55.66 38.56
N GLU A 57 33.11 56.74 39.04
CA GLU A 57 34.52 56.77 39.39
C GLU A 57 34.89 55.80 40.53
N ILE A 58 34.08 55.77 41.59
CA ILE A 58 34.39 55.01 42.80
C ILE A 58 33.92 53.56 42.67
N ILE A 59 32.77 53.30 42.07
CA ILE A 59 32.12 51.97 42.10
C ILE A 59 32.22 51.26 40.75
N GLU A 60 32.23 51.99 39.63
CA GLU A 60 32.34 51.44 38.28
C GLU A 60 33.41 52.12 37.39
N PRO A 61 34.68 52.21 37.86
CA PRO A 61 35.73 53.01 37.18
C PRO A 61 35.96 52.56 35.73
N ASP A 62 35.74 51.27 35.43
CA ASP A 62 35.96 50.69 34.10
C ASP A 62 34.86 51.00 33.08
N ARG A 63 33.75 51.61 33.50
CA ARG A 63 32.56 51.78 32.65
C ARG A 63 32.77 52.74 31.48
N HIS A 64 33.82 53.58 31.53
CA HIS A 64 34.17 54.54 30.49
C HIS A 64 35.56 54.33 29.86
N ASN A 65 36.25 53.23 30.18
CA ASN A 65 37.46 52.84 29.43
C ASN A 65 37.07 52.23 28.08
N VAL A 66 36.61 53.10 27.17
CA VAL A 66 36.68 52.88 25.73
C VAL A 66 38.17 52.86 25.38
N LYS A 67 38.71 51.68 25.05
CA LYS A 67 40.08 51.57 24.50
C LYS A 67 40.17 52.45 23.25
N LYS A 68 40.83 53.60 23.38
CA LYS A 68 41.36 54.38 22.26
C LYS A 68 42.34 53.50 21.48
N LEU A 69 42.14 53.37 20.17
CA LEU A 69 43.19 52.96 19.25
C LEU A 69 44.34 54.00 19.32
N PRO A 70 45.61 53.58 19.37
CA PRO A 70 46.72 54.47 19.09
C PRO A 70 46.97 54.54 17.57
N THR A 71 46.84 55.72 16.99
CA THR A 71 47.34 56.07 15.66
C THR A 71 48.82 56.43 15.74
N ASN A 72 49.68 55.55 15.24
CA ASN A 72 50.54 55.77 14.07
C ASN A 72 51.93 55.11 14.18
N ASN A 73 52.25 54.44 13.07
CA ASN A 73 53.55 54.07 12.55
C ASN A 73 54.35 53.00 13.31
N LEU A 74 54.14 51.75 12.89
CA LEU A 74 55.24 50.81 12.64
C LEU A 74 54.79 49.79 11.58
N GLN A 75 55.62 49.70 10.54
CA GLN A 75 55.57 48.68 9.51
C GLN A 75 55.61 47.26 10.12
N ASN A 76 54.92 46.34 9.45
CA ASN A 76 55.18 44.90 9.45
C ASN A 76 55.39 44.23 10.81
N ASN A 77 54.29 43.77 11.42
CA ASN A 77 54.10 42.41 11.94
C ASN A 77 52.77 42.32 12.70
N VAL A 78 51.68 42.05 11.98
CA VAL A 78 50.42 41.65 12.63
C VAL A 78 50.58 40.20 13.07
N ILE A 79 51.00 40.02 14.32
CA ILE A 79 50.61 38.83 15.08
C ILE A 79 49.08 38.89 15.15
N THR A 80 48.39 38.14 14.29
CA THR A 80 46.95 37.93 14.36
C THR A 80 46.63 37.38 15.74
N LYS A 81 46.11 38.22 16.63
CA LYS A 81 45.60 37.75 17.91
C LYS A 81 44.49 36.75 17.59
N SER A 82 44.71 35.47 17.88
CA SER A 82 43.70 34.44 17.65
C SER A 82 42.42 34.84 18.39
N LEU A 83 41.31 34.87 17.65
CA LEU A 83 40.00 35.13 18.25
C LEU A 83 39.73 34.08 19.32
N SER A 84 39.33 34.52 20.51
CA SER A 84 38.90 33.58 21.54
C SER A 84 37.62 32.87 21.07
N PHE A 85 37.35 31.67 21.60
CA PHE A 85 36.12 30.95 21.32
C PHE A 85 34.87 31.82 21.57
N GLY A 86 34.87 32.62 22.65
CA GLY A 86 33.78 33.54 22.97
C GLY A 86 33.57 34.66 21.92
N ASP A 87 34.66 35.14 21.32
CA ASP A 87 34.63 36.12 20.23
C ASP A 87 34.07 35.52 18.94
N LYS A 88 34.51 34.30 18.58
CA LYS A 88 33.97 33.56 17.43
C LYS A 88 32.47 33.32 17.57
N ILE A 89 31.99 32.90 18.75
CA ILE A 89 30.54 32.79 19.02
C ILE A 89 29.84 34.14 18.84
N ALA A 90 30.44 35.24 19.29
CA ALA A 90 29.83 36.57 19.20
C ALA A 90 29.65 37.00 17.74
N LEU A 91 30.68 36.75 16.91
CA LEU A 91 30.66 36.98 15.47
C LEU A 91 29.60 36.12 14.78
N MET A 92 29.57 34.80 15.05
CA MET A 92 28.55 33.90 14.53
C MET A 92 27.13 34.36 14.89
N THR A 93 26.90 34.75 16.15
CA THR A 93 25.60 35.25 16.62
C THR A 93 25.16 36.51 15.83
N LYS A 94 26.11 37.42 15.56
CA LYS A 94 25.85 38.64 14.77
C LYS A 94 25.53 38.31 13.31
N VAL A 95 26.24 37.36 12.71
CA VAL A 95 25.96 36.88 11.35
C VAL A 95 24.53 36.33 11.27
N LEU A 96 24.19 35.39 12.16
CA LEU A 96 22.85 34.78 12.18
C LEU A 96 21.75 35.82 12.42
N TYR A 97 21.97 36.82 13.29
CA TYR A 97 21.03 37.92 13.49
C TYR A 97 20.81 38.72 12.20
N ASN A 98 21.88 39.13 11.52
CA ASN A 98 21.75 39.90 10.30
C ASN A 98 21.01 39.10 9.22
N LYS A 99 21.40 37.83 9.03
CA LYS A 99 20.78 36.92 8.05
C LYS A 99 19.27 36.77 8.30
N GLN A 100 18.85 36.55 9.53
CA GLN A 100 17.43 36.25 9.81
C GLN A 100 16.56 37.46 10.13
N ARG A 101 17.12 38.54 10.68
CA ARG A 101 16.33 39.71 11.11
C ARG A 101 16.46 40.92 10.20
N LYS A 102 17.56 41.05 9.45
CA LYS A 102 17.73 42.15 8.48
C LYS A 102 17.49 41.69 7.05
N GLU A 103 18.00 40.51 6.70
CA GLU A 103 17.86 39.96 5.36
C GLU A 103 16.63 39.05 5.20
N ASN A 104 15.89 38.79 6.28
CA ASN A 104 14.72 37.89 6.31
C ASN A 104 14.99 36.50 5.70
N GLN A 105 16.22 35.99 5.82
CA GLN A 105 16.55 34.64 5.36
C GLN A 105 15.97 33.59 6.31
N MET A 106 15.53 32.46 5.72
CA MET A 106 15.10 31.25 6.44
C MET A 106 16.27 30.61 7.22
N LEU A 107 15.94 29.65 8.08
CA LEU A 107 16.95 28.82 8.75
C LEU A 107 17.68 27.95 7.71
N GLU A 108 18.98 28.16 7.55
CA GLU A 108 19.84 27.25 6.79
C GLU A 108 20.27 26.10 7.71
N LEU A 109 19.83 24.88 7.40
CA LEU A 109 20.08 23.68 8.20
C LEU A 109 20.93 22.63 7.47
N ASP A 110 21.20 22.82 6.17
CA ASP A 110 22.20 22.02 5.48
C ASP A 110 23.59 22.40 5.99
N PRO A 111 24.40 21.45 6.49
CA PRO A 111 25.69 21.80 7.11
C PRO A 111 26.69 22.47 6.19
N ASP A 112 26.74 22.06 4.92
CA ASP A 112 27.74 22.57 3.98
C ASP A 112 27.35 23.99 3.51
N HIS A 113 26.06 24.22 3.24
CA HIS A 113 25.53 25.57 2.99
C HIS A 113 25.63 26.48 4.22
N PHE A 114 25.35 25.97 5.41
CA PHE A 114 25.43 26.74 6.66
C PHE A 114 26.86 27.20 6.93
N GLN A 115 27.85 26.30 6.77
CA GLN A 115 29.26 26.64 6.90
C GLN A 115 29.64 27.72 5.88
N THR A 116 29.31 27.50 4.61
CA THR A 116 29.59 28.46 3.54
C THR A 116 28.97 29.84 3.81
N MET A 117 27.72 29.87 4.30
CA MET A 117 27.02 31.09 4.68
C MET A 117 27.76 31.85 5.79
N LEU A 118 28.23 31.15 6.83
CA LEU A 118 28.96 31.76 7.94
C LEU A 118 30.31 32.33 7.48
N GLU A 119 31.10 31.55 6.74
CA GLU A 119 32.45 31.93 6.33
C GLU A 119 32.43 33.08 5.30
N ASN A 120 31.44 33.11 4.40
CA ASN A 120 31.29 34.20 3.45
C ASN A 120 30.83 35.51 4.12
N ALA A 121 29.97 35.41 5.14
CA ALA A 121 29.47 36.60 5.84
C ALA A 121 30.52 37.19 6.80
N GLU A 122 31.40 36.36 7.36
CA GLU A 122 32.48 36.77 8.25
C GLU A 122 33.70 35.85 8.05
N PRO A 123 34.71 36.27 7.26
CA PRO A 123 35.90 35.45 6.98
C PRO A 123 36.70 35.04 8.22
N LEU A 124 36.55 35.78 9.33
CA LEU A 124 37.15 35.43 10.61
C LEU A 124 36.56 34.18 11.26
N LEU A 125 35.42 33.68 10.77
CA LEU A 125 34.79 32.42 11.19
C LEU A 125 35.26 31.20 10.37
N LYS A 126 36.15 31.38 9.40
CA LYS A 126 36.65 30.28 8.57
C LYS A 126 37.28 29.17 9.43
N GLY A 127 36.80 27.94 9.25
CA GLY A 127 37.22 26.77 10.03
C GLY A 127 36.63 26.68 11.45
N PHE A 128 35.80 27.65 11.89
CA PHE A 128 35.15 27.58 13.22
C PHE A 128 34.10 26.48 13.29
N PHE A 129 33.39 26.21 12.19
CA PHE A 129 32.43 25.12 12.12
C PHE A 129 33.11 23.75 12.25
N ASP A 130 34.25 23.57 11.57
CA ASP A 130 35.07 22.36 11.66
C ASP A 130 35.64 22.17 13.08
N GLU A 131 36.13 23.25 13.69
CA GLU A 131 36.59 23.26 15.10
C GLU A 131 35.49 22.77 16.07
N LEU A 132 34.24 23.19 15.86
CA LEU A 132 33.11 22.71 16.65
C LEU A 132 32.80 21.23 16.35
N TYR A 133 32.82 20.84 15.07
CA TYR A 133 32.56 19.46 14.68
C TYR A 133 33.57 18.49 15.30
N ASP A 134 34.86 18.80 15.22
CA ASP A 134 35.94 17.99 15.79
C ASP A 134 35.86 17.94 17.33
N ALA A 135 35.44 19.04 17.98
CA ALA A 135 35.30 19.09 19.44
C ALA A 135 34.17 18.18 19.96
N PHE A 136 33.08 18.02 19.21
CA PHE A 136 31.90 17.25 19.64
C PHE A 136 31.81 15.84 19.04
N THR A 137 32.64 15.50 18.06
CA THR A 137 32.52 14.23 17.29
C THR A 137 33.75 13.34 17.44
N PRO A 138 33.64 12.10 17.98
CA PRO A 138 34.76 11.17 18.08
C PRO A 138 35.23 10.64 16.71
N GLU A 139 36.54 10.36 16.59
CA GLU A 139 37.23 10.02 15.33
C GLU A 139 36.69 8.76 14.61
N ARG A 140 36.21 7.76 15.37
CA ARG A 140 35.73 6.48 14.82
C ARG A 140 34.21 6.48 14.64
N GLN A 141 33.75 6.98 13.51
CA GLN A 141 32.33 6.93 13.11
C GLN A 141 32.14 6.44 11.68
N SER A 142 31.02 5.75 11.44
CA SER A 142 30.57 5.42 10.08
C SER A 142 30.31 6.70 9.27
N ALA A 143 30.36 6.60 7.94
CA ALA A 143 30.09 7.75 7.06
C ALA A 143 28.71 8.38 7.32
N TYR A 144 27.70 7.56 7.65
CA TYR A 144 26.37 8.03 8.03
C TYR A 144 26.40 8.88 9.31
N ASN A 145 27.06 8.40 10.36
CA ASN A 145 27.14 9.10 11.64
C ASN A 145 27.94 10.41 11.53
N LYS A 146 28.95 10.48 10.65
CA LYS A 146 29.67 11.73 10.36
C LYS A 146 28.75 12.79 9.74
N LYS A 147 27.90 12.39 8.78
CA LYS A 147 26.92 13.30 8.16
C LYS A 147 25.87 13.81 9.16
N GLU A 148 25.34 12.92 10.01
CA GLU A 148 24.41 13.29 11.08
C GLU A 148 25.09 14.15 12.17
N GLY A 149 26.37 13.91 12.45
CA GLY A 149 27.18 14.73 13.35
C GLY A 149 27.20 16.19 12.92
N LYS A 150 27.49 16.47 11.65
CA LYS A 150 27.50 17.84 11.11
C LYS A 150 26.16 18.56 11.31
N LYS A 151 25.03 17.89 11.09
CA LYS A 151 23.69 18.47 11.35
C LYS A 151 23.49 18.86 12.81
N LYS A 152 23.98 18.04 13.74
CA LYS A 152 23.93 18.36 15.19
C LYS A 152 24.74 19.61 15.52
N ILE A 153 25.88 19.83 14.86
CA ILE A 153 26.68 21.04 15.05
C ILE A 153 25.93 22.30 14.60
N VAL A 154 25.24 22.26 13.45
CA VAL A 154 24.40 23.38 13.00
C VAL A 154 23.36 23.75 14.07
N ASN A 155 22.69 22.75 14.66
CA ASN A 155 21.76 22.96 15.77
C ASN A 155 22.44 23.62 16.97
N ILE A 156 23.61 23.12 17.38
CA ILE A 156 24.38 23.71 18.49
C ILE A 156 24.70 25.19 18.20
N CYS A 157 25.09 25.53 16.97
CA CYS A 157 25.36 26.91 16.57
C CYS A 157 24.14 27.83 16.74
N TYR A 158 22.96 27.42 16.22
CA TYR A 158 21.72 28.19 16.40
C TYR A 158 21.31 28.29 17.87
N SER A 159 21.45 27.21 18.63
CA SER A 159 21.11 27.14 20.05
C SER A 159 22.01 28.05 20.89
N ILE A 160 23.33 28.03 20.68
CA ILE A 160 24.27 28.93 21.37
C ILE A 160 23.94 30.39 21.04
N ALA A 161 23.66 30.71 19.78
CA ALA A 161 23.27 32.07 19.37
C ALA A 161 21.96 32.51 20.05
N ALA A 162 20.97 31.62 20.14
CA ALA A 162 19.69 31.88 20.79
C ALA A 162 19.80 32.03 22.32
N ILE A 163 20.69 31.28 22.98
CA ILE A 163 20.99 31.44 24.41
C ILE A 163 21.58 32.82 24.69
N ARG A 164 22.50 33.29 23.83
CA ARG A 164 23.10 34.63 23.97
C ARG A 164 22.07 35.74 23.79
N ASN A 165 21.17 35.58 22.83
CA ASN A 165 20.04 36.48 22.65
C ASN A 165 18.89 35.75 21.93
N ARG A 166 17.78 35.58 22.65
CA ARG A 166 16.61 34.80 22.20
C ARG A 166 15.92 35.38 20.95
N LEU A 167 16.19 36.64 20.62
CA LEU A 167 15.64 37.31 19.44
C LEU A 167 16.56 37.18 18.21
N VAL A 168 17.72 36.53 18.33
CA VAL A 168 18.71 36.44 17.25
C VAL A 168 18.19 35.69 16.04
N ASN A 169 17.54 34.56 16.28
CA ASN A 169 17.10 33.65 15.24
C ASN A 169 15.70 33.12 15.54
N ASN A 170 15.06 32.46 14.57
CA ASN A 170 13.76 31.83 14.73
C ASN A 170 13.85 30.37 15.21
N TYR A 171 15.04 29.85 15.48
CA TYR A 171 15.26 28.44 15.79
C TYR A 171 14.51 27.94 17.06
N PRO A 172 14.49 28.67 18.20
CA PRO A 172 13.69 28.27 19.36
C PRO A 172 12.18 28.28 19.12
N LEU A 173 11.71 29.11 18.16
CA LEU A 173 10.30 29.13 17.78
C LEU A 173 9.94 27.88 16.99
N GLU A 174 10.78 27.46 16.04
CA GLU A 174 10.61 26.18 15.32
C GLU A 174 10.56 24.99 16.27
N ILE A 175 11.47 24.92 17.26
CA ILE A 175 11.44 23.88 18.30
C ILE A 175 10.10 23.91 19.06
N GLY A 176 9.66 25.09 19.50
CA GLY A 176 8.40 25.23 20.23
C GLY A 176 7.18 24.83 19.39
N LEU A 177 7.17 25.18 18.10
CA LEU A 177 6.13 24.79 17.15
C LEU A 177 6.13 23.28 16.91
N TYR A 178 7.31 22.67 16.74
CA TYR A 178 7.47 21.23 16.57
C TYR A 178 7.00 20.45 17.80
N LEU A 179 7.42 20.84 19.01
CA LEU A 179 6.96 20.24 20.26
C LEU A 179 5.43 20.32 20.39
N ALA A 180 4.85 21.50 20.11
CA ALA A 180 3.41 21.67 20.16
C ALA A 180 2.67 20.88 19.07
N ALA A 181 3.32 20.58 17.94
CA ALA A 181 2.77 19.74 16.87
C ALA A 181 2.84 18.25 17.25
N SER A 182 3.90 17.84 17.95
CA SER A 182 4.05 16.52 18.58
C SER A 182 3.25 16.34 19.88
N CYS A 183 2.17 17.11 20.06
CA CYS A 183 1.28 17.05 21.23
C CYS A 183 1.98 17.22 22.60
N ALA A 184 3.13 17.90 22.65
CA ALA A 184 3.77 18.20 23.93
C ALA A 184 2.91 19.14 24.77
N SER A 185 2.83 18.88 26.09
CA SER A 185 2.07 19.73 27.00
C SER A 185 2.66 21.15 27.09
N CYS A 186 1.83 22.12 27.45
CA CYS A 186 2.30 23.49 27.72
C CYS A 186 3.44 23.52 28.76
N ASN A 187 3.37 22.65 29.78
CA ASN A 187 4.42 22.47 30.78
C ASN A 187 5.72 21.94 30.16
N ALA A 188 5.66 20.99 29.23
CA ALA A 188 6.84 20.48 28.53
C ALA A 188 7.49 21.58 27.69
N ILE A 189 6.70 22.35 26.95
CA ILE A 189 7.18 23.48 26.13
C ILE A 189 7.81 24.57 27.02
N ASP A 190 7.15 24.93 28.12
CA ASP A 190 7.67 25.93 29.07
C ASP A 190 8.91 25.43 29.84
N THR A 191 9.03 24.12 30.05
CA THR A 191 10.26 23.52 30.63
C THR A 191 11.42 23.62 29.65
N MET A 192 11.21 23.29 28.38
CA MET A 192 12.21 23.46 27.32
C MET A 192 12.57 24.93 27.11
N HIS A 193 11.61 25.83 27.30
CA HIS A 193 11.86 27.27 27.31
C HIS A 193 12.78 27.70 28.46
N LYS A 194 12.52 27.22 29.68
CA LYS A 194 13.37 27.49 30.85
C LYS A 194 14.77 26.91 30.67
N ALA A 195 14.91 25.77 29.98
CA ALA A 195 16.18 25.19 29.59
C ALA A 195 16.92 25.97 28.47
N GLY A 196 16.31 27.01 27.89
CA GLY A 196 16.93 27.84 26.85
C GLY A 196 16.87 27.24 25.45
N MET A 197 16.12 26.15 25.26
CA MET A 197 16.04 25.42 23.99
C MET A 197 14.83 25.82 23.13
N SER A 198 13.77 26.35 23.74
CA SER A 198 12.51 26.70 23.06
C SER A 198 12.00 28.10 23.44
N VAL A 199 11.02 28.61 22.71
CA VAL A 199 10.14 29.70 23.19
C VAL A 199 9.10 29.17 24.18
N CYS A 200 8.50 30.05 24.97
CA CYS A 200 7.43 29.68 25.89
C CYS A 200 6.14 29.35 25.13
N TYR A 201 5.27 28.55 25.75
CA TYR A 201 4.01 28.12 25.15
C TYR A 201 3.16 29.31 24.69
N LYS A 202 3.13 30.40 25.47
CA LYS A 202 2.39 31.62 25.11
C LYS A 202 2.87 32.22 23.78
N THR A 203 4.17 32.15 23.48
CA THR A 203 4.71 32.63 22.20
C THR A 203 4.27 31.71 21.06
N VAL A 204 4.32 30.39 21.25
CA VAL A 204 3.82 29.40 20.28
C VAL A 204 2.33 29.62 19.99
N ASP A 205 1.51 29.73 21.04
CA ASP A 205 0.07 29.92 20.93
C ASP A 205 -0.30 31.24 20.23
N ASN A 206 0.38 32.35 20.57
CA ASN A 206 0.17 33.62 19.89
C ASN A 206 0.54 33.54 18.39
N TYR A 207 1.63 32.85 18.06
CA TYR A 207 2.05 32.65 16.67
C TYR A 207 1.03 31.80 15.89
N ARG A 208 0.56 30.70 16.49
CA ARG A 208 -0.51 29.85 15.94
C ARG A 208 -1.80 30.64 15.69
N LYS A 209 -2.24 31.44 16.67
CA LYS A 209 -3.42 32.32 16.54
C LYS A 209 -3.27 33.33 15.41
N LYS A 210 -2.08 33.93 15.27
CA LYS A 210 -1.78 34.85 14.17
C LYS A 210 -1.94 34.17 12.81
N ILE A 211 -1.34 32.99 12.63
CA ILE A 211 -1.46 32.19 11.39
C ILE A 211 -2.93 31.97 11.04
N VAL A 212 -3.72 31.48 11.99
CA VAL A 212 -5.14 31.16 11.76
C VAL A 212 -5.93 32.42 11.37
N SER A 213 -5.66 33.56 12.01
CA SER A 213 -6.34 34.82 11.70
C SER A 213 -5.98 35.39 10.32
N GLU A 214 -4.74 35.17 9.86
CA GLU A 214 -4.24 35.67 8.58
C GLU A 214 -4.52 34.67 7.43
N HIS A 215 -4.83 33.41 7.73
CA HIS A 215 -5.00 32.32 6.77
C HIS A 215 -5.99 32.67 5.63
N PRO A 216 -7.22 33.16 5.87
CA PRO A 216 -8.13 33.50 4.77
C PRO A 216 -7.58 34.59 3.83
N LYS A 217 -6.84 35.57 4.37
CA LYS A 217 -6.22 36.62 3.59
C LYS A 217 -5.05 36.07 2.76
N ASN A 218 -4.23 35.20 3.35
CA ASN A 218 -3.10 34.57 2.68
C ASN A 218 -3.57 33.68 1.51
N ILE A 219 -4.64 32.90 1.71
CA ILE A 219 -5.25 32.11 0.64
C ILE A 219 -5.77 33.02 -0.48
N ARG A 220 -6.50 34.09 -0.17
CA ARG A 220 -6.96 35.05 -1.19
C ARG A 220 -5.80 35.64 -1.99
N ASN A 221 -4.75 36.10 -1.32
CA ASN A 221 -3.56 36.62 -1.97
C ASN A 221 -2.90 35.58 -2.89
N TYR A 222 -2.80 34.33 -2.44
CA TYR A 222 -2.27 33.23 -3.26
C TYR A 222 -3.06 33.06 -4.57
N PHE A 223 -4.39 33.05 -4.52
CA PHE A 223 -5.22 32.93 -5.72
C PHE A 223 -5.14 34.17 -6.63
N ILE A 224 -4.98 35.37 -6.07
CA ILE A 224 -4.78 36.61 -6.84
C ILE A 224 -3.43 36.57 -7.57
N GLU A 225 -2.34 36.22 -6.87
CA GLU A 225 -1.00 36.09 -7.45
C GLU A 225 -0.96 35.02 -8.56
N LYS A 226 -1.78 33.98 -8.42
CA LYS A 226 -1.86 32.84 -9.35
C LYS A 226 -3.08 32.91 -10.28
N ASN A 227 -3.57 34.12 -10.59
CA ASN A 227 -4.74 34.31 -11.45
C ASN A 227 -4.52 33.94 -12.94
N ASN A 228 -3.35 33.44 -13.35
CA ASN A 228 -3.19 32.85 -14.69
C ASN A 228 -3.08 31.32 -14.67
N SER A 229 -3.17 30.70 -13.49
CA SER A 229 -3.07 29.25 -13.32
C SER A 229 -4.45 28.58 -13.29
N PHE A 230 -4.52 27.35 -13.76
CA PHE A 230 -5.66 26.46 -13.58
C PHE A 230 -5.59 25.77 -12.21
N PHE A 231 -6.74 25.53 -11.59
CA PHE A 231 -6.81 24.91 -10.26
C PHE A 231 -7.69 23.67 -10.29
N VAL A 232 -7.22 22.61 -9.65
CA VAL A 232 -8.02 21.42 -9.35
C VAL A 232 -8.36 21.44 -7.87
N TYR A 233 -9.61 21.19 -7.53
CA TYR A 233 -10.08 21.13 -6.16
C TYR A 233 -10.31 19.68 -5.74
N ASN A 234 -10.18 19.41 -4.44
CA ASN A 234 -10.61 18.18 -3.81
C ASN A 234 -11.58 18.51 -2.69
N ILE A 235 -12.63 17.69 -2.55
CA ILE A 235 -13.55 17.75 -1.42
C ILE A 235 -13.67 16.35 -0.86
N ASP A 236 -13.37 16.21 0.43
CA ASP A 236 -13.39 14.91 1.08
C ASP A 236 -13.73 15.01 2.57
N ASP A 237 -14.20 13.91 3.15
CA ASP A 237 -14.58 13.84 4.54
C ASP A 237 -13.40 13.46 5.44
N TYR A 238 -13.25 14.19 6.55
CA TYR A 238 -12.24 13.96 7.56
C TYR A 238 -12.91 13.58 8.88
N HIS A 239 -12.36 12.57 9.54
CA HIS A 239 -12.79 12.12 10.86
C HIS A 239 -11.62 12.13 11.83
N ASN A 240 -11.81 12.71 13.01
CA ASN A 240 -10.79 12.69 14.07
C ASN A 240 -10.61 11.31 14.72
N ILE A 241 -11.65 10.46 14.67
CA ILE A 241 -11.64 9.09 15.17
C ILE A 241 -12.31 8.19 14.13
N HIS A 242 -11.69 7.06 13.81
CA HIS A 242 -12.18 6.11 12.81
C HIS A 242 -13.40 5.27 13.28
N GLY A 243 -13.82 5.38 14.55
CA GLY A 243 -14.96 4.66 15.11
C GLY A 243 -15.12 4.87 16.63
N ILE A 244 -16.22 4.39 17.21
CA ILE A 244 -16.45 4.43 18.66
C ILE A 244 -15.48 3.45 19.32
N ARG A 245 -14.40 3.95 19.94
CA ARG A 245 -13.49 3.12 20.73
C ARG A 245 -14.06 2.89 22.14
N ARG A 246 -13.77 1.72 22.70
CA ARG A 246 -14.01 1.47 24.14
C ARG A 246 -13.23 2.55 24.90
N PRO A 247 -13.87 3.32 25.79
CA PRO A 247 -13.19 4.43 26.43
C PRO A 247 -12.10 3.93 27.37
N ASP A 248 -10.89 4.47 27.24
CA ASP A 248 -9.84 4.33 28.27
C ASP A 248 -10.13 5.26 29.47
N ASN A 249 -11.03 6.25 29.28
CA ASN A 249 -11.43 7.29 30.24
C ASN A 249 -12.97 7.47 30.25
N VAL A 250 -13.53 8.20 31.22
CA VAL A 250 -15.00 8.37 31.44
C VAL A 250 -15.74 9.22 30.37
N VAL A 251 -15.15 9.46 29.18
CA VAL A 251 -15.75 10.31 28.13
C VAL A 251 -15.94 9.51 26.84
N LEU A 252 -17.19 9.32 26.43
CA LEU A 252 -17.54 8.83 25.10
C LEU A 252 -17.20 9.92 24.07
N SER A 253 -16.12 9.77 23.30
CA SER A 253 -15.85 10.65 22.16
C SER A 253 -16.62 10.16 20.93
N ALA A 254 -17.67 10.87 20.54
CA ALA A 254 -18.30 10.66 19.24
C ALA A 254 -17.34 11.14 18.12
N PRO A 255 -17.28 10.45 16.96
CA PRO A 255 -16.49 10.91 15.84
C PRO A 255 -16.99 12.27 15.35
N ILE A 256 -16.07 13.19 15.11
CA ILE A 256 -16.33 14.52 14.58
C ILE A 256 -16.00 14.48 13.08
N HIS A 257 -16.97 14.87 12.26
CA HIS A 257 -16.90 14.82 10.80
C HIS A 257 -16.65 16.21 10.23
N PHE A 258 -15.73 16.32 9.29
CA PHE A 258 -15.42 17.56 8.59
C PHE A 258 -15.47 17.38 7.08
N ALA A 259 -15.95 18.40 6.37
CA ALA A 259 -15.63 18.61 4.97
C ALA A 259 -14.30 19.36 4.86
N THR A 260 -13.31 18.73 4.23
CA THR A 260 -12.02 19.37 3.90
C THR A 260 -12.00 19.70 2.41
N CYS A 261 -11.63 20.93 2.09
CA CYS A 261 -11.43 21.38 0.73
C CYS A 261 -9.99 21.84 0.52
N VAL A 262 -9.30 21.19 -0.41
CA VAL A 262 -7.96 21.61 -0.84
C VAL A 262 -7.94 21.94 -2.33
N SER A 263 -6.95 22.72 -2.76
CA SER A 263 -6.73 23.10 -4.16
C SER A 263 -5.30 22.82 -4.60
N LYS A 264 -5.11 22.28 -5.80
CA LYS A 264 -3.81 22.09 -6.45
C LYS A 264 -3.68 23.05 -7.63
N GLU A 265 -2.61 23.84 -7.64
CA GLU A 265 -2.25 24.71 -8.77
C GLU A 265 -1.62 23.89 -9.92
N ILE A 266 -1.99 24.22 -11.15
CA ILE A 266 -1.33 23.76 -12.38
C ILE A 266 -0.84 25.01 -13.12
N SER A 267 0.37 25.46 -12.77
CA SER A 267 0.94 26.74 -13.24
C SER A 267 1.17 26.79 -14.76
N SER A 268 1.35 25.63 -15.39
CA SER A 268 1.56 25.47 -16.83
C SER A 268 0.25 25.34 -17.64
N CYS A 269 -0.91 25.47 -16.99
CA CYS A 269 -2.23 25.40 -17.62
C CYS A 269 -3.02 26.68 -17.35
N ALA A 270 -3.55 27.31 -18.42
CA ALA A 270 -4.41 28.47 -18.29
C ALA A 270 -5.83 28.07 -17.81
N PRO A 271 -6.59 28.99 -17.19
CA PRO A 271 -7.98 28.74 -16.82
C PRO A 271 -8.82 28.32 -18.03
N ILE A 272 -9.57 27.23 -17.87
CA ILE A 272 -10.36 26.64 -18.96
C ILE A 272 -11.76 27.23 -18.93
N PRO A 273 -12.28 27.81 -20.03
CA PRO A 273 -13.62 28.37 -20.04
C PRO A 273 -14.69 27.26 -19.94
N ILE A 274 -15.82 27.57 -19.31
CA ILE A 274 -16.99 26.66 -19.21
C ILE A 274 -17.59 26.40 -20.59
N SER A 275 -17.54 27.40 -21.48
CA SER A 275 -17.99 27.28 -22.86
C SER A 275 -16.87 27.72 -23.80
N TYR A 276 -16.50 26.85 -24.74
CA TYR A 276 -15.46 27.10 -25.73
C TYR A 276 -16.04 26.91 -27.14
N ASN A 277 -15.93 27.93 -28.00
CA ASN A 277 -16.53 27.91 -29.35
C ASN A 277 -18.03 27.55 -29.36
N GLY A 278 -18.79 28.01 -28.36
CA GLY A 278 -20.22 27.69 -28.20
C GLY A 278 -20.51 26.29 -27.67
N ILE A 279 -19.49 25.51 -27.33
CA ILE A 279 -19.60 24.16 -26.77
C ILE A 279 -19.42 24.25 -25.25
N SER A 280 -20.45 23.86 -24.52
CA SER A 280 -20.42 23.73 -23.05
C SER A 280 -19.55 22.54 -22.61
N ILE A 281 -18.84 22.71 -21.49
CA ILE A 281 -18.14 21.65 -20.75
C ILE A 281 -19.10 20.52 -20.34
N HIS A 282 -20.33 20.87 -20.01
CA HIS A 282 -21.37 19.91 -19.67
C HIS A 282 -22.01 19.35 -20.92
N ASN A 283 -22.11 18.03 -21.00
CA ASN A 283 -22.85 17.35 -22.06
C ASN A 283 -24.36 17.67 -21.92
N PRO A 284 -25.05 18.13 -22.98
CA PRO A 284 -26.48 18.45 -22.91
C PRO A 284 -27.36 17.23 -22.59
N VAL A 285 -26.87 16.01 -22.81
CA VAL A 285 -27.55 14.75 -22.44
C VAL A 285 -27.16 14.30 -21.02
N ASN A 286 -26.39 15.12 -20.28
CA ASN A 286 -25.78 14.80 -19.00
C ASN A 286 -24.78 13.63 -19.12
N ILE A 287 -25.26 12.37 -19.07
CA ILE A 287 -24.41 11.18 -19.21
C ILE A 287 -24.89 10.36 -20.41
N ASP A 288 -24.05 10.27 -21.44
CA ASP A 288 -24.43 9.71 -22.73
C ASP A 288 -24.06 8.23 -22.85
N ALA A 289 -25.03 7.36 -22.59
CA ALA A 289 -24.89 5.91 -22.73
C ALA A 289 -24.60 5.48 -24.19
N SER A 290 -25.12 6.21 -25.18
CA SER A 290 -24.92 5.89 -26.60
C SER A 290 -23.48 6.17 -27.00
N LEU A 291 -22.92 7.29 -26.54
CA LEU A 291 -21.52 7.65 -26.75
C LEU A 291 -20.57 6.63 -26.12
N VAL A 292 -20.81 6.23 -24.87
CA VAL A 292 -19.98 5.19 -24.21
C VAL A 292 -20.11 3.85 -24.94
N CYS A 293 -21.31 3.48 -25.42
CA CYS A 293 -21.49 2.28 -26.24
C CYS A 293 -20.77 2.38 -27.59
N LEU A 294 -20.73 3.55 -28.22
CA LEU A 294 -20.01 3.77 -29.48
C LEU A 294 -18.52 3.50 -29.28
N TYR A 295 -17.90 4.13 -28.27
CA TYR A 295 -16.49 3.91 -27.92
C TYR A 295 -16.20 2.45 -27.53
N LEU A 296 -17.12 1.80 -26.81
CA LEU A 296 -17.00 0.37 -26.53
C LEU A 296 -16.86 -0.45 -27.83
N ILE A 297 -17.69 -0.18 -28.85
CA ILE A 297 -17.68 -0.93 -30.11
C ILE A 297 -16.44 -0.59 -30.94
N THR A 298 -16.12 0.70 -31.08
CA THR A 298 -15.13 1.17 -32.06
C THR A 298 -13.70 1.13 -31.54
N GLN A 299 -13.48 1.18 -30.22
CA GLN A 299 -12.14 1.26 -29.63
C GLN A 299 -11.84 0.11 -28.67
N TYR A 300 -12.78 -0.32 -27.83
CA TYR A 300 -12.48 -1.21 -26.69
C TYR A 300 -12.95 -2.66 -26.85
N ARG A 301 -13.78 -2.96 -27.85
CA ARG A 301 -14.40 -4.29 -28.05
C ARG A 301 -13.37 -5.41 -28.07
N GLU A 302 -12.36 -5.27 -28.94
CA GLU A 302 -11.33 -6.27 -29.17
C GLU A 302 -10.30 -6.28 -28.02
N ILE A 303 -10.12 -5.12 -27.37
CA ILE A 303 -9.18 -4.95 -26.27
C ILE A 303 -9.57 -5.81 -25.06
N PHE A 304 -10.86 -5.93 -24.76
CA PHE A 304 -11.35 -6.70 -23.62
C PHE A 304 -11.37 -8.21 -23.83
N ASP A 305 -11.03 -8.70 -25.03
CA ASP A 305 -10.87 -10.14 -25.29
C ASP A 305 -9.49 -10.65 -24.84
N PHE A 306 -8.50 -9.76 -24.74
CA PHE A 306 -7.17 -10.04 -24.24
C PHE A 306 -7.05 -9.82 -22.73
N SER A 307 -6.15 -10.57 -22.09
CA SER A 307 -5.80 -10.31 -20.69
C SER A 307 -5.10 -8.97 -20.54
N TYR A 308 -5.20 -8.37 -19.35
CA TYR A 308 -4.51 -7.13 -19.07
C TYR A 308 -2.99 -7.25 -19.24
N ILE A 309 -2.36 -8.36 -18.82
CA ILE A 309 -0.91 -8.54 -19.01
C ILE A 309 -0.54 -8.60 -20.50
N GLN A 310 -1.35 -9.30 -21.32
CA GLN A 310 -1.13 -9.32 -22.77
C GLN A 310 -1.27 -7.91 -23.34
N ARG A 311 -2.27 -7.16 -22.90
CA ARG A 311 -2.50 -5.79 -23.34
C ARG A 311 -1.37 -4.85 -22.92
N LYS A 312 -0.90 -4.96 -21.68
CA LYS A 312 0.25 -4.22 -21.14
C LYS A 312 1.52 -4.47 -21.95
N SER A 313 1.77 -5.72 -22.34
CA SER A 313 2.94 -6.05 -23.16
C SER A 313 2.93 -5.34 -24.52
N GLN A 314 1.75 -5.16 -25.13
CA GLN A 314 1.61 -4.44 -26.40
C GLN A 314 1.98 -2.95 -26.23
N TRP A 315 1.60 -2.33 -25.11
CA TRP A 315 1.98 -0.94 -24.81
C TRP A 315 3.50 -0.79 -24.69
N SER A 316 4.15 -1.70 -23.95
CA SER A 316 5.61 -1.70 -23.75
C SER A 316 6.37 -1.91 -25.06
N THR A 317 5.94 -2.82 -25.93
CA THR A 317 6.56 -3.03 -27.26
C THR A 317 6.41 -1.80 -28.15
N SER A 318 5.32 -1.04 -28.01
CA SER A 318 5.12 0.23 -28.72
C SER A 318 5.85 1.44 -28.11
N GLN A 319 6.74 1.24 -27.12
CA GLN A 319 7.44 2.28 -26.36
C GLN A 319 6.51 3.30 -25.65
N LYS A 320 5.21 3.00 -25.50
CA LYS A 320 4.24 3.92 -24.90
C LYS A 320 4.39 4.06 -23.39
N ILE A 321 4.91 3.01 -22.73
CA ILE A 321 5.08 2.96 -21.28
C ILE A 321 6.47 2.41 -20.99
N ASN A 322 7.40 3.30 -20.63
CA ASN A 322 8.73 2.94 -20.11
C ASN A 322 8.92 3.64 -18.76
N ILE A 323 8.26 3.10 -17.72
CA ILE A 323 8.35 3.67 -16.37
C ILE A 323 8.87 2.59 -15.44
N ASN A 324 10.01 2.87 -14.82
CA ASN A 324 10.64 1.99 -13.85
C ASN A 324 10.37 2.55 -12.44
N PHE A 325 9.17 2.27 -11.91
CA PHE A 325 8.89 2.53 -10.50
C PHE A 325 9.55 1.45 -9.65
N ASP A 326 10.11 1.83 -8.51
CA ASP A 326 10.68 0.86 -7.57
C ASP A 326 9.57 -0.02 -6.97
N GLN A 327 9.87 -1.28 -6.64
CA GLN A 327 8.83 -2.19 -6.15
C GLN A 327 8.28 -1.78 -4.78
N ILE A 328 9.13 -1.27 -3.88
CA ILE A 328 8.70 -0.74 -2.57
C ILE A 328 7.85 0.51 -2.78
N GLU A 329 8.17 1.29 -3.80
CA GLU A 329 7.40 2.45 -4.21
C GLU A 329 5.95 2.09 -4.60
N LEU A 330 5.75 0.98 -5.31
CA LEU A 330 4.41 0.47 -5.68
C LEU A 330 3.66 -0.09 -4.46
N LEU A 331 4.38 -0.63 -3.48
CA LEU A 331 3.80 -1.16 -2.25
C LEU A 331 3.33 -0.08 -1.26
N THR A 332 3.95 1.11 -1.30
CA THR A 332 3.72 2.22 -0.35
C THR A 332 2.73 3.29 -0.83
N ILE A 333 2.02 3.07 -1.95
CA ILE A 333 1.14 4.09 -2.56
C ILE A 333 -0.04 4.55 -1.67
N HIS A 334 -0.47 3.71 -0.72
CA HIS A 334 -1.52 4.02 0.26
C HIS A 334 -0.95 4.24 1.66
N CYS A 335 0.37 4.47 1.77
CA CYS A 335 1.04 4.81 3.01
C CYS A 335 1.32 6.32 3.05
N TYR A 336 0.49 7.02 3.83
CA TYR A 336 0.55 8.48 4.02
C TYR A 336 1.41 8.92 5.21
N ASP A 337 2.04 7.97 5.92
CA ASP A 337 3.00 8.29 6.99
C ASP A 337 4.18 9.08 6.39
N ASP A 338 4.31 10.33 6.81
CA ASP A 338 5.35 11.26 6.37
C ASP A 338 6.73 10.88 6.91
N ALA A 339 6.80 10.00 7.91
CA ALA A 339 8.05 9.40 8.35
C ALA A 339 8.59 8.38 7.35
N ILE A 340 7.82 7.82 6.41
CA ILE A 340 8.34 6.84 5.46
C ILE A 340 9.35 7.52 4.52
N SER A 341 10.59 7.01 4.50
CA SER A 341 11.72 7.64 3.80
C SER A 341 11.53 7.73 2.29
N GLU A 342 10.81 6.76 1.75
CA GLU A 342 10.45 6.61 0.35
C GLU A 342 9.42 7.69 -0.01
N LYS A 343 9.61 8.36 -1.16
CA LYS A 343 8.68 9.34 -1.78
C LYS A 343 8.60 10.76 -1.21
N GLU A 344 9.61 11.28 -0.51
CA GLU A 344 9.62 12.67 -0.04
C GLU A 344 9.21 13.72 -1.12
N LYS A 345 9.64 13.54 -2.38
CA LYS A 345 9.26 14.45 -3.49
C LYS A 345 7.82 14.32 -3.96
N GLU A 346 7.24 13.13 -3.93
CA GLU A 346 5.87 12.88 -4.42
C GLU A 346 4.81 13.16 -3.36
N ARG A 347 5.20 13.08 -2.08
CA ARG A 347 4.38 13.51 -0.95
C ARG A 347 4.40 15.02 -0.77
N ASN A 348 5.14 15.77 -1.59
CA ASN A 348 5.21 17.21 -1.49
C ASN A 348 3.84 17.82 -1.83
N ILE A 349 3.29 18.58 -0.87
CA ILE A 349 2.02 19.31 -0.95
C ILE A 349 2.24 20.83 -1.03
N GLU A 350 3.43 21.28 -1.41
CA GLU A 350 3.82 22.70 -1.48
C GLU A 350 2.91 23.52 -2.39
N GLU A 351 2.42 22.94 -3.49
CA GLU A 351 1.48 23.56 -4.42
C GLU A 351 0.01 23.28 -4.06
N VAL A 352 -0.25 22.66 -2.91
CA VAL A 352 -1.60 22.41 -2.39
C VAL A 352 -1.99 23.53 -1.42
N ARG A 353 -3.18 24.08 -1.61
CA ARG A 353 -3.94 25.07 -0.81
C ARG A 353 -4.98 24.45 0.11
N LEU A 354 -5.00 24.67 1.42
CA LEU A 354 -6.23 24.50 2.21
C LEU A 354 -7.19 25.65 1.89
N VAL A 355 -8.24 25.37 1.11
CA VAL A 355 -9.31 26.33 0.80
C VAL A 355 -10.23 26.50 2.01
N GLY A 356 -10.51 25.41 2.72
CA GLY A 356 -11.25 25.47 3.96
C GLY A 356 -11.53 24.10 4.56
N ILE A 357 -11.79 24.10 5.85
CA ILE A 357 -12.24 22.93 6.62
C ILE A 357 -13.41 23.34 7.49
N LYS A 358 -14.47 22.53 7.54
CA LYS A 358 -15.66 22.80 8.35
C LYS A 358 -16.28 21.50 8.81
N GLU A 359 -16.82 21.49 10.02
CA GLU A 359 -17.72 20.43 10.45
C GLU A 359 -18.86 20.23 9.42
N SER A 360 -18.97 19.01 8.92
CA SER A 360 -20.00 18.53 7.99
C SER A 360 -19.78 17.04 7.75
N ASN A 361 -20.87 16.31 7.56
CA ASN A 361 -20.82 14.87 7.30
C ASN A 361 -20.63 14.56 5.80
N LEU A 362 -20.75 15.54 4.89
CA LEU A 362 -20.76 15.33 3.43
C LEU A 362 -21.74 14.22 2.99
N ARG A 363 -22.93 14.17 3.59
CA ARG A 363 -23.94 13.10 3.37
C ARG A 363 -25.17 13.56 2.59
N SER A 364 -25.21 14.81 2.17
CA SER A 364 -26.37 15.40 1.49
C SER A 364 -25.99 16.40 0.40
N LEU A 365 -26.94 16.70 -0.49
CA LEU A 365 -26.81 17.76 -1.48
C LEU A 365 -26.45 19.12 -0.83
N GLU A 366 -27.09 19.45 0.29
CA GLU A 366 -26.85 20.72 0.98
C GLU A 366 -25.45 20.76 1.62
N ASP A 367 -24.94 19.63 2.13
CA ASP A 367 -23.55 19.55 2.62
C ASP A 367 -22.56 19.89 1.50
N TYR A 368 -22.73 19.28 0.33
CA TYR A 368 -21.85 19.56 -0.82
C TYR A 368 -22.01 20.99 -1.35
N LEU A 369 -23.24 21.53 -1.43
CA LEU A 369 -23.44 22.92 -1.80
C LEU A 369 -22.72 23.87 -0.82
N ASN A 370 -22.74 23.58 0.47
CA ASN A 370 -22.01 24.36 1.48
C ASN A 370 -20.49 24.23 1.37
N ALA A 371 -19.98 23.07 0.99
CA ALA A 371 -18.55 22.90 0.68
C ALA A 371 -18.16 23.68 -0.58
N LEU A 372 -18.93 23.58 -1.67
CA LEU A 372 -18.71 24.30 -2.94
C LEU A 372 -18.77 25.82 -2.77
N LYS A 373 -19.66 26.35 -1.93
CA LYS A 373 -19.75 27.79 -1.60
C LYS A 373 -18.39 28.36 -1.15
N ARG A 374 -17.56 27.58 -0.45
CA ARG A 374 -16.22 28.05 -0.01
C ARG A 374 -15.26 28.23 -1.18
N ILE A 375 -15.29 27.31 -2.15
CA ILE A 375 -14.51 27.43 -3.39
C ILE A 375 -14.99 28.63 -4.21
N LEU A 376 -16.32 28.81 -4.31
CA LEU A 376 -16.91 29.95 -5.03
C LEU A 376 -16.47 31.28 -4.42
N LEU A 377 -16.49 31.42 -3.09
CA LEU A 377 -16.11 32.67 -2.41
C LEU A 377 -14.68 33.12 -2.75
N ILE A 378 -13.72 32.19 -2.84
CA ILE A 378 -12.33 32.52 -3.20
C ILE A 378 -12.23 32.88 -4.68
N ASN A 379 -12.95 32.16 -5.54
CA ASN A 379 -12.93 32.42 -6.98
C ASN A 379 -13.71 33.68 -7.38
N LYS A 380 -14.65 34.13 -6.54
CA LYS A 380 -15.35 35.40 -6.68
C LYS A 380 -14.39 36.57 -6.65
N ASP A 381 -13.49 36.56 -5.68
CA ASP A 381 -12.54 37.64 -5.43
C ASP A 381 -11.55 37.84 -6.61
N ILE A 382 -11.38 36.81 -7.45
CA ILE A 382 -10.56 36.84 -8.67
C ILE A 382 -11.39 36.82 -9.98
N GLY A 383 -12.71 36.97 -9.91
CA GLY A 383 -13.59 37.09 -11.07
C GLY A 383 -13.80 35.80 -11.89
N ARG A 384 -13.64 34.62 -11.28
CA ARG A 384 -13.68 33.32 -11.99
C ARG A 384 -14.95 32.48 -11.82
N GLU A 385 -15.81 32.86 -10.88
CA GLU A 385 -16.96 32.07 -10.40
C GLU A 385 -18.00 31.61 -11.45
N ASN A 386 -18.05 32.22 -12.64
CA ASN A 386 -19.07 31.95 -13.66
C ASN A 386 -18.54 31.69 -15.08
N ASN A 387 -17.22 31.78 -15.30
CA ASN A 387 -16.64 31.74 -16.65
C ASN A 387 -15.70 30.56 -16.87
N TYR A 388 -15.14 30.01 -15.78
CA TYR A 388 -14.08 29.01 -15.85
C TYR A 388 -14.45 27.73 -15.12
N VAL A 389 -13.97 26.61 -15.66
CA VAL A 389 -14.17 25.27 -15.10
C VAL A 389 -13.39 25.13 -13.80
N MET A 390 -14.04 24.56 -12.80
CA MET A 390 -13.51 24.23 -11.48
C MET A 390 -13.69 22.73 -11.25
N PRO A 391 -12.74 21.90 -11.69
CA PRO A 391 -12.83 20.46 -11.47
C PRO A 391 -12.69 20.14 -9.98
N VAL A 392 -13.55 19.25 -9.49
CA VAL A 392 -13.56 18.74 -8.12
C VAL A 392 -13.37 17.24 -8.14
N VAL A 393 -12.21 16.77 -7.69
CA VAL A 393 -11.94 15.35 -7.45
C VAL A 393 -12.60 14.99 -6.12
N ALA A 394 -13.60 14.12 -6.15
CA ALA A 394 -14.38 13.73 -4.96
C ALA A 394 -14.92 12.30 -5.11
N ASP A 395 -14.81 11.46 -4.08
CA ASP A 395 -15.31 10.08 -4.16
C ASP A 395 -16.84 10.07 -4.04
N TRP A 396 -17.46 8.90 -3.99
CA TRP A 396 -18.85 8.78 -3.60
C TRP A 396 -19.01 9.19 -2.12
N PRO A 397 -19.92 10.12 -1.79
CA PRO A 397 -21.05 10.57 -2.61
C PRO A 397 -20.88 11.92 -3.34
N GLY A 398 -19.69 12.51 -3.36
CA GLY A 398 -19.38 13.72 -4.11
C GLY A 398 -19.63 13.59 -5.61
N GLN A 399 -19.33 12.44 -6.21
CA GLN A 399 -19.73 12.13 -7.61
C GLN A 399 -21.23 12.23 -7.84
N LEU A 400 -22.05 11.90 -6.83
CA LEU A 400 -23.50 11.97 -6.89
C LEU A 400 -23.99 13.40 -6.66
N PHE A 401 -23.67 14.00 -5.51
CA PHE A 401 -24.31 15.24 -5.08
C PHE A 401 -23.83 16.48 -5.85
N ILE A 402 -22.56 16.54 -6.26
CA ILE A 402 -22.08 17.65 -7.10
C ILE A 402 -22.78 17.61 -8.47
N ARG A 403 -22.87 16.44 -9.09
CA ARG A 403 -23.59 16.26 -10.37
C ARG A 403 -25.08 16.48 -10.24
N LYS A 404 -25.66 16.11 -9.11
CA LYS A 404 -27.07 16.37 -8.82
C LYS A 404 -27.36 17.86 -8.77
N ALA A 405 -26.48 18.64 -8.14
CA ALA A 405 -26.58 20.09 -8.13
C ALA A 405 -26.57 20.69 -9.54
N ILE A 406 -25.62 20.23 -10.38
CA ILE A 406 -25.51 20.66 -11.78
C ILE A 406 -26.74 20.26 -12.60
N THR A 407 -27.25 19.03 -12.41
CA THR A 407 -28.44 18.50 -13.10
C THR A 407 -29.68 19.34 -12.77
N HIS A 408 -29.91 19.64 -11.48
CA HIS A 408 -31.02 20.48 -11.06
C HIS A 408 -30.93 21.91 -11.60
N LEU A 409 -29.72 22.46 -11.67
CA LEU A 409 -29.47 23.78 -12.26
C LEU A 409 -29.81 23.79 -13.75
N GLN A 410 -29.35 22.81 -14.52
CA GLN A 410 -29.60 22.71 -15.96
C GLN A 410 -31.09 22.51 -16.30
N GLN A 411 -31.81 21.77 -15.46
CA GLN A 411 -33.25 21.55 -15.62
C GLN A 411 -34.11 22.69 -15.07
N ASN A 412 -33.51 23.73 -14.47
CA ASN A 412 -34.22 24.80 -13.75
C ASN A 412 -35.21 24.28 -12.69
N THR A 413 -34.89 23.16 -12.03
CA THR A 413 -35.81 22.51 -11.07
C THR A 413 -35.60 22.95 -9.63
N ASN A 414 -34.51 23.66 -9.32
CA ASN A 414 -34.25 24.18 -7.98
C ASN A 414 -33.60 25.58 -8.05
N SER A 415 -34.41 26.62 -7.82
CA SER A 415 -33.98 28.02 -7.86
C SER A 415 -33.04 28.45 -6.73
N HIS A 416 -32.85 27.61 -5.69
CA HIS A 416 -31.92 27.89 -4.60
C HIS A 416 -30.45 27.59 -4.94
N ILE A 417 -30.20 26.85 -6.02
CA ILE A 417 -28.85 26.52 -6.47
C ILE A 417 -28.27 27.71 -7.23
N SER A 418 -27.11 28.21 -6.80
CA SER A 418 -26.42 29.31 -7.46
C SER A 418 -26.03 28.95 -8.90
N ALA A 419 -26.19 29.88 -9.84
CA ALA A 419 -25.73 29.72 -11.22
C ALA A 419 -24.22 29.43 -11.32
N ALA A 420 -23.44 29.92 -10.35
CA ALA A 420 -22.00 29.65 -10.24
C ALA A 420 -21.66 28.16 -10.04
N VAL A 421 -22.63 27.33 -9.63
CA VAL A 421 -22.43 25.87 -9.54
C VAL A 421 -22.14 25.26 -10.92
N ASN A 422 -22.57 25.92 -12.01
CA ASN A 422 -22.27 25.50 -13.37
C ASN A 422 -20.76 25.48 -13.70
N SER A 423 -19.94 26.18 -12.91
CA SER A 423 -18.48 26.17 -13.03
C SER A 423 -17.87 24.84 -12.59
N PHE A 424 -18.54 24.07 -11.73
CA PHE A 424 -17.98 22.83 -11.20
C PHE A 424 -18.14 21.64 -12.13
N ILE A 425 -17.22 20.70 -12.03
CA ILE A 425 -17.38 19.35 -12.57
C ILE A 425 -16.76 18.31 -11.64
N SER A 426 -17.44 17.20 -11.37
CA SER A 426 -16.85 16.15 -10.54
C SER A 426 -15.94 15.24 -11.38
N ILE A 427 -14.71 15.00 -10.92
CA ILE A 427 -13.73 14.14 -11.58
C ILE A 427 -13.53 12.88 -10.76
N LEU A 428 -13.46 11.72 -11.43
CA LEU A 428 -13.29 10.41 -10.81
C LEU A 428 -12.00 10.36 -10.00
N VAL A 429 -12.06 9.66 -8.87
CA VAL A 429 -11.00 9.60 -7.87
C VAL A 429 -10.06 8.43 -8.14
N PRO A 430 -8.86 8.66 -8.69
CA PRO A 430 -8.02 7.60 -9.21
C PRO A 430 -7.43 6.70 -8.09
N LEU A 431 -7.09 7.26 -6.93
CA LEU A 431 -6.53 6.50 -5.81
C LEU A 431 -7.62 5.65 -5.13
N HIS A 432 -8.83 6.19 -4.93
CA HIS A 432 -9.98 5.41 -4.43
C HIS A 432 -10.46 4.32 -5.39
N VAL A 433 -10.40 4.53 -6.71
CA VAL A 433 -10.65 3.45 -7.70
C VAL A 433 -9.64 2.31 -7.50
N SER A 434 -8.36 2.63 -7.31
CA SER A 434 -7.33 1.64 -7.00
C SER A 434 -7.60 0.93 -5.67
N LEU A 435 -7.84 1.67 -4.59
CA LEU A 435 -8.08 1.11 -3.25
C LEU A 435 -9.29 0.17 -3.22
N ASN A 436 -10.46 0.67 -3.65
CA ASN A 436 -11.71 -0.09 -3.64
C ASN A 436 -11.66 -1.32 -4.55
N SER A 437 -11.01 -1.22 -5.72
CA SER A 437 -10.91 -2.36 -6.62
C SER A 437 -10.01 -3.47 -6.04
N ARG A 438 -8.90 -3.12 -5.39
CA ARG A 438 -8.00 -4.07 -4.70
C ARG A 438 -8.68 -4.76 -3.53
N GLU A 439 -9.39 -4.00 -2.70
CA GLU A 439 -10.17 -4.55 -1.59
C GLU A 439 -11.23 -5.54 -2.11
N GLN A 440 -11.97 -5.15 -3.15
CA GLN A 440 -13.01 -5.99 -3.74
C GLN A 440 -12.45 -7.30 -4.31
N VAL A 441 -11.26 -7.27 -4.91
CA VAL A 441 -10.56 -8.48 -5.39
C VAL A 441 -10.27 -9.42 -4.23
N LEU A 442 -9.71 -8.90 -3.14
CA LEU A 442 -9.41 -9.74 -1.99
C LEU A 442 -10.68 -10.33 -1.38
N ILE A 443 -11.74 -9.55 -1.22
CA ILE A 443 -13.01 -10.01 -0.62
C ILE A 443 -13.64 -11.12 -1.47
N ILE A 444 -13.68 -10.95 -2.80
CA ILE A 444 -14.30 -11.94 -3.70
C ILE A 444 -13.47 -13.22 -3.77
N TYR A 445 -12.14 -13.10 -3.81
CA TYR A 445 -11.24 -14.24 -3.94
C TYR A 445 -10.58 -14.62 -2.61
N TYR A 446 -11.26 -14.33 -1.48
CA TYR A 446 -10.69 -14.48 -0.14
C TYR A 446 -10.22 -15.92 0.13
N SER A 447 -10.98 -16.94 -0.27
CA SER A 447 -10.59 -18.34 -0.12
C SER A 447 -9.25 -18.67 -0.80
N PHE A 448 -9.00 -18.11 -1.99
CA PHE A 448 -7.74 -18.26 -2.70
C PHE A 448 -6.61 -17.51 -1.99
N PHE A 449 -6.82 -16.24 -1.64
CA PHE A 449 -5.80 -15.42 -0.97
C PHE A 449 -5.47 -15.90 0.44
N LYS A 450 -6.42 -16.52 1.14
CA LYS A 450 -6.18 -17.18 2.44
C LYS A 450 -5.23 -18.36 2.29
N LYS A 451 -5.46 -19.25 1.31
CA LYS A 451 -4.54 -20.35 1.01
C LYS A 451 -3.16 -19.84 0.59
N LEU A 452 -3.10 -18.79 -0.23
CA LEU A 452 -1.85 -18.15 -0.62
C LEU A 452 -1.10 -17.58 0.60
N PHE A 453 -1.80 -16.85 1.46
CA PHE A 453 -1.23 -16.23 2.67
C PHE A 453 -0.67 -17.31 3.61
N HIS A 454 -1.39 -18.38 3.90
CA HIS A 454 -0.85 -19.46 4.74
C HIS A 454 0.35 -20.17 4.10
N ALA A 455 0.33 -20.38 2.79
CA ALA A 455 1.45 -21.01 2.08
C ALA A 455 2.72 -20.14 2.12
N VAL A 456 2.58 -18.81 2.16
CA VAL A 456 3.70 -17.86 2.14
C VAL A 456 4.18 -17.49 3.55
N PHE A 457 3.27 -17.19 4.48
CA PHE A 457 3.58 -16.67 5.82
C PHE A 457 3.45 -17.74 6.93
N GLY A 458 2.86 -18.90 6.63
CA GLY A 458 2.72 -20.03 7.53
C GLY A 458 1.29 -20.25 8.03
N GLU A 459 0.90 -21.52 8.23
CA GLU A 459 -0.45 -21.96 8.61
C GLU A 459 -0.94 -21.46 9.97
N ARG A 460 -0.03 -21.00 10.85
CA ARG A 460 -0.38 -20.45 12.16
C ARG A 460 -0.75 -18.96 12.11
N LYS A 461 -0.48 -18.28 11.01
CA LYS A 461 -0.79 -16.84 10.84
C LYS A 461 -2.24 -16.68 10.40
N VAL A 462 -2.91 -15.65 10.91
CA VAL A 462 -4.32 -15.37 10.63
C VAL A 462 -4.43 -14.23 9.62
N LEU A 463 -5.15 -14.47 8.51
CA LEU A 463 -5.55 -13.42 7.58
C LEU A 463 -6.94 -12.90 7.97
N ALA A 464 -7.03 -11.65 8.43
CA ALA A 464 -8.31 -11.00 8.71
C ALA A 464 -9.25 -11.04 7.50
N LYS A 465 -10.57 -11.05 7.71
CA LYS A 465 -11.54 -11.01 6.59
C LYS A 465 -11.49 -9.70 5.80
N LYS A 466 -11.09 -8.61 6.46
CA LYS A 466 -10.82 -7.29 5.86
C LYS A 466 -9.42 -6.82 6.30
N PRO A 467 -8.33 -7.31 5.68
CA PRO A 467 -6.98 -6.89 6.02
C PRO A 467 -6.74 -5.41 5.74
N LYS A 468 -5.75 -4.83 6.42
CA LYS A 468 -5.34 -3.44 6.16
C LYS A 468 -4.86 -3.26 4.70
N PRO A 469 -5.07 -2.07 4.09
CA PRO A 469 -4.73 -1.81 2.69
C PRO A 469 -3.31 -2.20 2.26
N TRP A 470 -2.31 -2.01 3.13
CA TRP A 470 -0.92 -2.38 2.83
C TRP A 470 -0.74 -3.90 2.66
N ARG A 471 -1.45 -4.73 3.44
CA ARG A 471 -1.39 -6.20 3.32
C ARG A 471 -2.14 -6.67 2.09
N ILE A 472 -3.26 -6.05 1.75
CA ILE A 472 -3.96 -6.31 0.48
C ILE A 472 -2.99 -6.07 -0.68
N ASN A 473 -2.32 -4.91 -0.68
CA ASN A 473 -1.36 -4.55 -1.72
C ASN A 473 -0.22 -5.58 -1.83
N LEU A 474 0.36 -5.99 -0.69
CA LEU A 474 1.40 -7.02 -0.65
C LEU A 474 0.94 -8.35 -1.24
N LEU A 475 -0.24 -8.85 -0.86
CA LEU A 475 -0.76 -10.13 -1.36
C LEU A 475 -1.05 -10.12 -2.86
N LEU A 476 -1.63 -9.02 -3.36
CA LEU A 476 -1.88 -8.84 -4.78
C LEU A 476 -0.56 -8.76 -5.56
N GLU A 477 0.42 -8.01 -5.07
CA GLU A 477 1.74 -7.89 -5.68
C GLU A 477 2.47 -9.26 -5.71
N LEU A 478 2.48 -10.00 -4.60
CA LEU A 478 3.07 -11.34 -4.55
C LEU A 478 2.39 -12.31 -5.53
N ALA A 479 1.06 -12.28 -5.62
CA ALA A 479 0.31 -13.10 -6.56
C ALA A 479 0.65 -12.75 -8.01
N TYR A 480 0.76 -11.45 -8.33
CA TYR A 480 1.14 -10.97 -9.66
C TYR A 480 2.57 -11.37 -10.03
N GLN A 481 3.56 -11.08 -9.17
CA GLN A 481 4.96 -11.41 -9.42
C GLN A 481 5.21 -12.92 -9.46
N GLY A 482 4.54 -13.67 -8.59
CA GLY A 482 4.58 -15.13 -8.59
C GLY A 482 3.99 -15.72 -9.87
N TRP A 483 2.88 -15.16 -10.35
CA TRP A 483 2.26 -15.57 -11.62
C TRP A 483 3.18 -15.31 -12.81
N LEU A 484 3.81 -14.14 -12.91
CA LEU A 484 4.73 -13.80 -14.02
C LEU A 484 5.86 -14.83 -14.19
N LYS A 485 6.39 -15.38 -13.09
CA LYS A 485 7.46 -16.39 -13.12
C LYS A 485 7.04 -17.72 -13.73
N ILE A 486 5.77 -18.10 -13.60
CA ILE A 486 5.28 -19.44 -13.97
C ILE A 486 4.34 -19.42 -15.19
N LYS A 487 3.77 -18.25 -15.50
CA LYS A 487 2.71 -18.02 -16.50
C LYS A 487 2.95 -18.78 -17.78
N LYS A 488 4.10 -18.57 -18.44
CA LYS A 488 4.41 -19.15 -19.75
C LYS A 488 4.25 -20.68 -19.74
N LYS A 489 4.90 -21.35 -18.81
CA LYS A 489 4.85 -22.83 -18.67
C LYS A 489 3.46 -23.35 -18.33
N ILE A 490 2.70 -22.64 -17.48
CA ILE A 490 1.33 -23.05 -17.12
C ILE A 490 0.38 -22.90 -18.32
N LEU A 491 0.42 -21.77 -19.03
CA LEU A 491 -0.42 -21.55 -20.21
C LEU A 491 -0.10 -22.57 -21.32
N GLU A 492 1.19 -22.82 -21.59
CA GLU A 492 1.63 -23.86 -22.53
C GLU A 492 1.11 -25.25 -22.12
N LYS A 493 1.13 -25.58 -20.81
CA LYS A 493 0.72 -26.90 -20.32
C LYS A 493 -0.78 -27.16 -20.41
N PHE A 494 -1.61 -26.15 -20.14
CA PHE A 494 -3.07 -26.27 -20.24
C PHE A 494 -3.57 -26.14 -21.68
N GLY A 495 -2.83 -25.43 -22.55
CA GLY A 495 -3.18 -25.21 -23.95
C GLY A 495 -4.18 -24.06 -24.15
N THR A 496 -4.32 -23.61 -25.39
CA THR A 496 -5.11 -22.40 -25.75
C THR A 496 -6.62 -22.60 -25.67
N ILE A 497 -7.10 -23.85 -25.69
CA ILE A 497 -8.53 -24.18 -25.72
C ILE A 497 -9.11 -24.65 -24.38
N CYS A 498 -8.33 -24.61 -23.30
CA CYS A 498 -8.80 -25.06 -21.99
C CYS A 498 -9.92 -24.15 -21.43
N LYS A 499 -11.13 -24.72 -21.29
CA LYS A 499 -12.31 -24.05 -20.73
C LYS A 499 -12.67 -24.50 -19.30
N ASP A 500 -11.76 -25.16 -18.59
CA ASP A 500 -12.02 -25.54 -17.20
C ASP A 500 -12.33 -24.31 -16.34
N VAL A 501 -13.39 -24.39 -15.54
CA VAL A 501 -13.96 -23.24 -14.82
C VAL A 501 -12.96 -22.65 -13.82
N GLU A 502 -12.29 -23.51 -13.04
CA GLU A 502 -11.36 -23.09 -11.99
C GLU A 502 -10.05 -22.58 -12.60
N TYR A 503 -9.54 -23.26 -13.63
CA TYR A 503 -8.41 -22.76 -14.42
C TYR A 503 -8.70 -21.37 -15.00
N ARG A 504 -9.87 -21.18 -15.64
CA ARG A 504 -10.24 -19.91 -16.27
C ARG A 504 -10.48 -18.80 -15.24
N MET A 505 -11.00 -19.13 -14.07
CA MET A 505 -11.08 -18.21 -12.94
C MET A 505 -9.68 -17.72 -12.53
N LEU A 506 -8.72 -18.62 -12.34
CA LEU A 506 -7.36 -18.26 -11.93
C LEU A 506 -6.63 -17.43 -12.98
N VAL A 507 -6.79 -17.76 -14.27
CA VAL A 507 -6.19 -16.98 -15.36
C VAL A 507 -6.80 -15.57 -15.40
N ASP A 508 -8.10 -15.42 -15.27
CA ASP A 508 -8.72 -14.08 -15.21
C ASP A 508 -8.29 -13.31 -13.95
N LEU A 509 -8.20 -13.97 -12.79
CA LEU A 509 -7.71 -13.34 -11.56
C LEU A 509 -6.27 -12.83 -11.73
N LEU A 510 -5.34 -13.72 -12.10
CA LEU A 510 -3.89 -13.44 -12.07
C LEU A 510 -3.39 -12.69 -13.32
N ASP A 511 -4.01 -12.90 -14.49
CA ASP A 511 -3.56 -12.34 -15.76
C ASP A 511 -4.32 -11.07 -16.18
N ASN A 512 -5.47 -10.79 -15.56
CA ASN A 512 -6.36 -9.69 -15.95
C ASN A 512 -6.76 -8.79 -14.77
N ILE A 513 -7.33 -9.34 -13.70
CA ILE A 513 -7.92 -8.55 -12.61
C ILE A 513 -6.85 -7.94 -11.72
N VAL A 514 -6.03 -8.76 -11.06
CA VAL A 514 -4.97 -8.32 -10.14
C VAL A 514 -4.04 -7.29 -10.78
N PRO A 515 -3.45 -7.51 -11.96
CA PRO A 515 -2.53 -6.54 -12.54
C PRO A 515 -3.20 -5.23 -12.94
N ALA A 516 -4.46 -5.25 -13.40
CA ALA A 516 -5.18 -4.03 -13.75
C ALA A 516 -5.46 -3.15 -12.51
N THR A 517 -5.84 -3.76 -11.38
CA THR A 517 -6.12 -3.02 -10.13
C THR A 517 -4.84 -2.55 -9.43
N LEU A 518 -3.72 -3.24 -9.62
CA LEU A 518 -2.40 -2.77 -9.18
C LEU A 518 -1.95 -1.56 -10.00
N ASP A 519 -2.00 -1.65 -11.33
CA ASP A 519 -1.38 -0.66 -12.21
C ASP A 519 -2.17 0.65 -12.37
N VAL A 520 -3.52 0.61 -12.31
CA VAL A 520 -4.39 1.75 -12.69
C VAL A 520 -3.95 3.07 -12.07
N TYR A 521 -3.65 3.08 -10.77
CA TYR A 521 -3.13 4.25 -10.09
C TYR A 521 -1.60 4.23 -10.02
N ALA A 522 -1.04 3.11 -9.55
CA ALA A 522 0.37 3.03 -9.17
C ALA A 522 1.33 3.27 -10.33
N ILE A 523 0.94 2.88 -11.55
CA ILE A 523 1.74 3.00 -12.76
C ILE A 523 1.09 3.97 -13.75
N LEU A 524 -0.15 3.71 -14.17
CA LEU A 524 -0.75 4.40 -15.32
C LEU A 524 -1.11 5.86 -14.99
N PHE A 525 -1.87 6.08 -13.93
CA PHE A 525 -2.24 7.44 -13.50
C PHE A 525 -1.00 8.26 -13.13
N ARG A 526 -0.14 7.73 -12.24
CA ARG A 526 1.02 8.44 -11.70
C ARG A 526 2.09 8.81 -12.73
N SER A 527 2.15 8.10 -13.85
CA SER A 527 3.04 8.43 -14.95
C SER A 527 2.45 9.40 -15.98
N GLY A 528 1.16 9.73 -15.87
CA GLY A 528 0.47 10.50 -16.89
C GLY A 528 0.15 9.71 -18.17
N SER A 529 0.16 8.37 -18.13
CA SER A 529 -0.20 7.51 -19.27
C SER A 529 -1.71 7.53 -19.51
N PHE A 530 -2.21 8.63 -20.07
CA PHE A 530 -3.65 8.95 -20.11
C PHE A 530 -4.48 7.92 -20.88
N ASP A 531 -4.08 7.56 -22.10
CA ASP A 531 -4.87 6.66 -22.94
C ASP A 531 -4.98 5.26 -22.30
N GLU A 532 -3.87 4.74 -21.76
CA GLU A 532 -3.83 3.46 -21.05
C GLU A 532 -4.58 3.51 -19.70
N TYR A 533 -4.52 4.64 -19.00
CA TYR A 533 -5.33 4.88 -17.79
C TYR A 533 -6.82 4.83 -18.11
N VAL A 534 -7.30 5.54 -19.14
CA VAL A 534 -8.71 5.53 -19.56
C VAL A 534 -9.16 4.13 -19.99
N GLU A 535 -8.34 3.43 -20.77
CA GLU A 535 -8.58 2.02 -21.16
C GLU A 535 -8.74 1.11 -19.93
N THR A 536 -7.86 1.29 -18.93
CA THR A 536 -7.85 0.48 -17.70
C THR A 536 -9.00 0.82 -16.77
N VAL A 537 -9.41 2.10 -16.67
CA VAL A 537 -10.62 2.51 -15.95
C VAL A 537 -11.85 1.83 -16.56
N PHE A 538 -11.95 1.78 -17.88
CA PHE A 538 -13.06 1.08 -18.55
C PHE A 538 -12.98 -0.44 -18.33
N ARG A 539 -11.78 -1.03 -18.34
CA ARG A 539 -11.57 -2.45 -17.98
C ARG A 539 -12.00 -2.74 -16.53
N ILE A 540 -11.61 -1.93 -15.56
CA ILE A 540 -12.02 -2.08 -14.15
C ILE A 540 -13.53 -1.94 -13.99
N TRP A 541 -14.16 -1.04 -14.76
CA TRP A 541 -15.62 -0.97 -14.79
C TRP A 541 -16.25 -2.30 -15.22
N THR A 542 -15.68 -3.03 -16.18
CA THR A 542 -16.20 -4.36 -16.56
C THR A 542 -16.19 -5.33 -15.37
N PHE A 543 -15.20 -5.21 -14.47
CA PHE A 543 -15.12 -6.01 -13.26
C PHE A 543 -16.20 -5.60 -12.26
N ALA A 544 -16.33 -4.30 -12.01
CA ALA A 544 -17.34 -3.74 -11.11
C ALA A 544 -18.78 -4.07 -11.57
N LEU A 545 -19.03 -4.08 -12.88
CA LEU A 545 -20.29 -4.52 -13.47
C LEU A 545 -20.58 -5.97 -13.11
N ARG A 546 -19.61 -6.88 -13.32
CA ARG A 546 -19.73 -8.30 -12.96
C ARG A 546 -19.96 -8.51 -11.47
N TRP A 547 -19.28 -7.74 -10.62
CA TRP A 547 -19.36 -7.87 -9.16
C TRP A 547 -20.63 -7.24 -8.59
N ASN A 548 -21.42 -6.55 -9.42
CA ASN A 548 -22.50 -5.68 -8.97
C ASN A 548 -22.03 -4.68 -7.88
N ARG A 549 -20.78 -4.22 -7.97
CA ARG A 549 -20.21 -3.27 -7.01
C ARG A 549 -20.95 -1.94 -7.14
N LYS A 550 -21.72 -1.59 -6.11
CA LYS A 550 -22.42 -0.30 -6.03
C LYS A 550 -21.42 0.85 -6.19
N ASN A 551 -21.91 1.98 -6.73
CA ASN A 551 -21.17 3.22 -7.01
C ASN A 551 -20.13 3.09 -8.14
N TYR A 552 -19.22 2.12 -8.07
CA TYR A 552 -18.18 1.89 -9.08
C TYR A 552 -18.67 1.21 -10.36
N ASN A 553 -19.90 0.67 -10.37
CA ASN A 553 -20.57 0.29 -11.62
C ASN A 553 -21.18 1.50 -12.37
N LYS A 554 -21.16 2.69 -11.76
CA LYS A 554 -21.66 3.97 -12.30
C LYS A 554 -20.53 4.99 -12.50
N ALA A 555 -19.79 5.35 -11.44
CA ALA A 555 -18.83 6.46 -11.45
C ALA A 555 -17.79 6.41 -12.61
N PRO A 556 -17.18 5.25 -12.96
CA PRO A 556 -16.34 5.14 -14.14
C PRO A 556 -17.06 5.46 -15.46
N LEU A 557 -18.33 5.07 -15.62
CA LEU A 557 -19.09 5.39 -16.85
C LEU A 557 -19.35 6.89 -16.99
N VAL A 558 -19.56 7.56 -15.86
CA VAL A 558 -19.76 9.00 -15.81
C VAL A 558 -18.48 9.72 -16.27
N PHE A 559 -17.33 9.32 -15.72
CA PHE A 559 -16.02 9.82 -16.15
C PHE A 559 -15.75 9.56 -17.63
N LEU A 560 -16.00 8.33 -18.11
CA LEU A 560 -15.80 7.97 -19.52
C LEU A 560 -16.70 8.79 -20.45
N SER A 561 -17.98 8.99 -20.09
CA SER A 561 -18.92 9.82 -20.84
C SER A 561 -18.41 11.25 -21.02
N ASP A 562 -17.90 11.86 -19.95
CA ASP A 562 -17.36 13.21 -19.97
C ASP A 562 -16.11 13.31 -20.85
N ILE A 563 -15.16 12.38 -20.68
CA ILE A 563 -13.91 12.34 -21.46
C ILE A 563 -14.20 12.18 -22.96
N PHE A 564 -15.08 11.25 -23.33
CA PHE A 564 -15.45 11.02 -24.72
C PHE A 564 -16.18 12.22 -25.31
N TYR A 565 -17.05 12.88 -24.53
CA TYR A 565 -17.73 14.08 -24.96
C TYR A 565 -16.76 15.23 -25.23
N TRP A 566 -15.82 15.52 -24.31
CA TRP A 566 -14.83 16.58 -24.53
C TRP A 566 -13.91 16.29 -25.70
N LYS A 567 -13.53 15.03 -25.89
CA LYS A 567 -12.73 14.58 -27.04
C LYS A 567 -13.46 14.83 -28.36
N ASP A 568 -14.69 14.34 -28.50
CA ASP A 568 -15.46 14.44 -29.74
C ASP A 568 -15.86 15.89 -30.07
N LYS A 569 -15.99 16.74 -29.03
CA LYS A 569 -16.31 18.16 -29.19
C LYS A 569 -15.10 19.08 -29.25
N ASN A 570 -13.88 18.53 -29.17
CA ASN A 570 -12.64 19.32 -29.10
C ASN A 570 -12.67 20.40 -28.00
N HIS A 571 -13.26 20.08 -26.85
CA HIS A 571 -13.30 20.99 -25.71
C HIS A 571 -11.90 21.02 -25.03
N PRO A 572 -11.33 22.19 -24.68
CA PRO A 572 -9.97 22.31 -24.14
C PRO A 572 -9.72 21.52 -22.84
N MET A 573 -10.79 21.18 -22.12
CA MET A 573 -10.71 20.29 -20.95
C MET A 573 -10.09 18.92 -21.27
N PHE A 574 -10.34 18.36 -22.46
CA PHE A 574 -9.78 17.07 -22.84
C PHE A 574 -8.24 17.11 -22.87
N GLU A 575 -7.66 18.11 -23.51
CA GLU A 575 -6.20 18.26 -23.56
C GLU A 575 -5.62 18.60 -22.18
N ALA A 576 -6.31 19.41 -21.38
CA ALA A 576 -5.85 19.73 -20.03
C ALA A 576 -5.78 18.49 -19.12
N ILE A 577 -6.82 17.65 -19.09
CA ILE A 577 -6.78 16.42 -18.27
C ILE A 577 -5.79 15.40 -18.83
N LYS A 578 -5.62 15.34 -20.15
CA LYS A 578 -4.64 14.46 -20.80
C LYS A 578 -3.21 14.84 -20.47
N MET A 579 -2.86 16.13 -20.56
CA MET A 579 -1.50 16.63 -20.29
C MET A 579 -1.17 16.65 -18.79
N PHE A 580 -2.16 16.93 -17.94
CA PHE A 580 -1.94 17.18 -16.52
C PHE A 580 -2.62 16.15 -15.60
N LEU A 581 -2.85 14.92 -16.10
CA LEU A 581 -3.60 13.87 -15.42
C LEU A 581 -3.26 13.71 -13.94
N VAL A 582 -1.97 13.67 -13.60
CA VAL A 582 -1.45 13.46 -12.23
C VAL A 582 -1.92 14.51 -11.23
N ASN A 583 -2.32 15.70 -11.69
CA ASN A 583 -2.82 16.77 -10.82
C ASN A 583 -4.30 16.59 -10.43
N PHE A 584 -5.04 15.72 -11.11
CA PHE A 584 -6.42 15.33 -10.77
C PHE A 584 -6.44 14.20 -9.75
N ASN A 585 -5.78 14.43 -8.62
CA ASN A 585 -5.44 13.39 -7.66
C ASN A 585 -5.98 13.71 -6.26
N ASP A 586 -6.63 12.74 -5.64
CA ASP A 586 -7.10 12.77 -4.26
C ASP A 586 -6.04 12.45 -3.22
N TYR A 587 -4.87 11.98 -3.65
CA TYR A 587 -3.71 11.85 -2.77
C TYR A 587 -3.41 13.12 -1.97
N PHE A 588 -3.64 14.31 -2.53
CA PHE A 588 -3.37 15.57 -1.83
C PHE A 588 -4.25 15.76 -0.59
N VAL A 589 -5.54 15.45 -0.67
CA VAL A 589 -6.46 15.60 0.46
C VAL A 589 -6.24 14.49 1.50
N GLU A 590 -5.98 13.26 1.05
CA GLU A 590 -5.67 12.12 1.91
C GLU A 590 -4.36 12.30 2.70
N ASN A 591 -3.31 12.78 2.02
CA ASN A 591 -2.04 13.11 2.65
C ASN A 591 -2.22 14.25 3.67
N PHE A 592 -3.02 15.26 3.33
CA PHE A 592 -3.34 16.36 4.25
C PHE A 592 -4.09 15.87 5.49
N HIS A 593 -5.09 15.00 5.33
CA HIS A 593 -5.78 14.35 6.45
C HIS A 593 -4.84 13.55 7.33
N SER A 594 -3.89 12.82 6.73
CA SER A 594 -2.89 12.08 7.51
C SER A 594 -2.01 13.00 8.33
N GLN A 595 -1.62 14.16 7.79
CA GLN A 595 -0.88 15.17 8.54
C GLN A 595 -1.72 15.76 9.68
N ILE A 596 -3.02 15.99 9.48
CA ILE A 596 -3.90 16.43 10.57
C ILE A 596 -3.91 15.36 11.67
N ARG A 597 -4.19 14.09 11.34
CA ARG A 597 -4.23 12.97 12.31
C ARG A 597 -2.94 12.84 13.12
N ALA A 598 -1.78 13.05 12.50
CA ALA A 598 -0.48 12.97 13.18
C ALA A 598 -0.22 14.11 14.20
N ASN A 599 -0.99 15.20 14.14
CA ASN A 599 -0.77 16.41 14.94
C ASN A 599 -1.97 16.80 15.81
N ILE A 600 -2.94 15.90 16.00
CA ILE A 600 -4.09 16.10 16.89
C ILE A 600 -4.27 14.90 17.83
N SER A 601 -4.94 15.13 18.95
CA SER A 601 -5.49 14.08 19.81
C SER A 601 -6.89 13.68 19.36
N SER A 602 -7.31 12.44 19.65
CA SER A 602 -8.70 12.00 19.47
C SER A 602 -9.70 12.84 20.27
N SER A 603 -9.25 13.47 21.36
CA SER A 603 -10.04 14.34 22.23
C SER A 603 -10.07 15.82 21.81
N ASP A 604 -9.40 16.20 20.71
CA ASP A 604 -9.34 17.60 20.30
C ASP A 604 -10.69 18.13 19.79
N SER A 605 -11.00 19.38 20.14
CA SER A 605 -12.25 20.05 19.76
C SER A 605 -12.26 20.46 18.28
N ILE A 606 -13.45 20.76 17.77
CA ILE A 606 -13.66 21.24 16.39
C ILE A 606 -12.74 22.42 16.07
N GLU A 607 -12.68 23.41 16.96
CA GLU A 607 -11.84 24.58 16.76
C GLU A 607 -10.34 24.25 16.73
N THR A 608 -9.89 23.32 17.58
CA THR A 608 -8.49 22.92 17.63
C THR A 608 -8.07 22.23 16.33
N ILE A 609 -8.92 21.36 15.78
CA ILE A 609 -8.68 20.68 14.51
C ILE A 609 -8.61 21.69 13.36
N ILE A 610 -9.55 22.64 13.28
CA ILE A 610 -9.54 23.69 12.25
C ILE A 610 -8.27 24.57 12.37
N LYS A 611 -7.90 24.96 13.59
CA LYS A 611 -6.67 25.73 13.85
C LYS A 611 -5.45 24.95 13.38
N GLN A 612 -5.37 23.67 13.70
CA GLN A 612 -4.25 22.81 13.33
C GLN A 612 -4.14 22.64 11.81
N ALA A 613 -5.26 22.46 11.09
CA ALA A 613 -5.26 22.40 9.64
C ALA A 613 -4.71 23.68 9.00
N CYS A 614 -5.11 24.87 9.50
CA CYS A 614 -4.58 26.15 9.01
C CYS A 614 -3.07 26.30 9.28
N ILE A 615 -2.59 25.80 10.44
CA ILE A 615 -1.17 25.83 10.80
C ILE A 615 -0.36 24.91 9.88
N LEU A 616 -0.85 23.70 9.60
CA LEU A 616 -0.21 22.76 8.68
C LEU A 616 -0.13 23.35 7.26
N ASP A 617 -1.20 24.02 6.81
CA ASP A 617 -1.23 24.67 5.50
C ASP A 617 -0.24 25.84 5.38
N ALA A 618 -0.03 26.59 6.45
CA ALA A 618 0.93 27.70 6.48
C ALA A 618 2.38 27.24 6.65
N ASN A 619 2.61 26.16 7.39
CA ASN A 619 3.94 25.65 7.74
C ASN A 619 4.25 24.30 7.05
N LYS A 620 3.84 24.13 5.78
CA LYS A 620 4.02 22.87 5.04
C LYS A 620 5.47 22.39 4.97
N GLN A 621 6.41 23.33 4.99
CA GLN A 621 7.84 23.08 5.09
C GLN A 621 8.30 23.65 6.42
N SER A 622 8.54 22.77 7.39
CA SER A 622 9.35 23.13 8.55
C SER A 622 10.75 22.61 8.26
N PRO A 623 11.73 23.50 8.00
CA PRO A 623 13.12 23.09 7.82
C PRO A 623 13.60 22.22 9.00
N PHE A 624 13.09 22.49 10.21
CA PHE A 624 13.39 21.70 11.39
C PHE A 624 12.89 20.25 11.27
N LYS A 625 11.64 20.05 10.84
CA LYS A 625 11.08 18.71 10.62
C LYS A 625 11.86 17.96 9.53
N GLU A 626 12.14 18.61 8.41
CA GLU A 626 12.91 17.99 7.31
C GLU A 626 14.33 17.59 7.73
N ALA A 627 15.01 18.43 8.52
CA ALA A 627 16.38 18.17 8.94
C ALA A 627 16.51 17.06 9.99
N PHE A 628 15.51 16.92 10.88
CA PHE A 628 15.65 16.14 12.13
C PHE A 628 14.62 15.03 12.35
N HIS A 629 13.57 14.92 11.54
CA HIS A 629 12.57 13.87 11.71
C HIS A 629 13.14 12.49 11.32
N SER A 630 12.96 11.49 12.19
CA SER A 630 13.41 10.12 11.95
C SER A 630 12.58 9.48 10.85
N LYS A 631 13.23 9.06 9.76
CA LYS A 631 12.54 8.35 8.69
C LYS A 631 12.43 6.84 9.00
N LYS A 632 11.24 6.28 8.84
CA LYS A 632 10.96 4.84 8.84
C LYS A 632 11.19 4.26 7.45
N LYS A 633 11.52 2.98 7.36
CA LYS A 633 11.58 2.23 6.10
C LYS A 633 10.42 1.28 5.99
N TYR A 634 10.05 0.92 4.76
CA TYR A 634 9.10 -0.16 4.53
C TYR A 634 9.61 -1.49 5.15
N PRO A 635 8.74 -2.31 5.76
CA PRO A 635 9.19 -3.46 6.54
C PRO A 635 9.83 -4.59 5.72
N TYR A 636 9.53 -4.71 4.44
CA TYR A 636 10.12 -5.73 3.57
C TYR A 636 11.20 -5.14 2.68
N THR A 637 12.35 -5.79 2.63
CA THR A 637 13.45 -5.44 1.72
C THR A 637 13.31 -6.15 0.38
N PRO A 638 14.00 -5.71 -0.70
CA PRO A 638 13.93 -6.39 -2.00
C PRO A 638 14.33 -7.88 -1.95
N PRO A 639 15.38 -8.31 -1.20
CA PRO A 639 15.65 -9.73 -0.96
C PRO A 639 14.49 -10.48 -0.32
N THR A 640 13.86 -9.90 0.71
CA THR A 640 12.70 -10.48 1.39
C THR A 640 11.52 -10.65 0.43
N LEU A 641 11.22 -9.64 -0.39
CA LEU A 641 10.17 -9.70 -1.41
C LEU A 641 10.45 -10.78 -2.47
N LYS A 642 11.71 -10.93 -2.89
CA LYS A 642 12.11 -11.99 -3.84
C LYS A 642 11.88 -13.38 -3.25
N TYR A 643 12.21 -13.59 -1.97
CA TYR A 643 11.94 -14.84 -1.26
C TYR A 643 10.43 -15.15 -1.20
N LEU A 644 9.61 -14.20 -0.77
CA LEU A 644 8.14 -14.35 -0.70
C LEU A 644 7.53 -14.62 -2.07
N THR A 645 8.03 -13.96 -3.11
CA THR A 645 7.60 -14.17 -4.51
C THR A 645 7.90 -15.60 -4.97
N ASN A 646 9.07 -16.16 -4.63
CA ASN A 646 9.41 -17.53 -4.99
C ASN A 646 8.52 -18.55 -4.27
N ARG A 647 8.19 -18.32 -2.98
CA ARG A 647 7.21 -19.15 -2.25
C ARG A 647 5.82 -19.08 -2.86
N THR A 648 5.39 -17.88 -3.25
CA THR A 648 4.12 -17.69 -3.95
C THR A 648 4.08 -18.44 -5.28
N SER A 649 5.19 -18.41 -6.04
CA SER A 649 5.32 -19.16 -7.30
C SER A 649 5.17 -20.67 -7.08
N LEU A 650 5.80 -21.22 -6.04
CA LEU A 650 5.66 -22.64 -5.66
C LEU A 650 4.22 -23.00 -5.32
N PHE A 651 3.55 -22.19 -4.50
CA PHE A 651 2.13 -22.37 -4.17
C PHE A 651 1.26 -22.38 -5.43
N LEU A 652 1.47 -21.44 -6.35
CA LEU A 652 0.70 -21.38 -7.60
C LEU A 652 0.95 -22.60 -8.48
N ILE A 653 2.19 -23.09 -8.61
CA ILE A 653 2.49 -24.32 -9.38
C ILE A 653 1.74 -25.52 -8.78
N ASP A 654 1.79 -25.69 -7.46
CA ASP A 654 1.08 -26.77 -6.78
C ASP A 654 -0.44 -26.65 -6.98
N TYR A 655 -0.99 -25.45 -6.85
CA TYR A 655 -2.40 -25.18 -7.09
C TYR A 655 -2.81 -25.58 -8.52
N PHE A 656 -2.08 -25.10 -9.54
CA PHE A 656 -2.36 -25.45 -10.93
C PHE A 656 -2.16 -26.94 -11.21
N HIS A 657 -1.22 -27.60 -10.53
CA HIS A 657 -1.05 -29.05 -10.63
C HIS A 657 -2.29 -29.79 -10.12
N GLN A 658 -2.85 -29.38 -8.98
CA GLN A 658 -4.09 -29.96 -8.44
C GLN A 658 -5.27 -29.73 -9.39
N VAL A 659 -5.38 -28.55 -10.02
CA VAL A 659 -6.40 -28.28 -11.06
C VAL A 659 -6.19 -29.22 -12.26
N PHE A 660 -4.96 -29.37 -12.72
CA PHE A 660 -4.59 -30.26 -13.82
C PHE A 660 -4.94 -31.73 -13.52
N GLN A 661 -4.64 -32.21 -12.31
CA GLN A 661 -4.99 -33.57 -11.86
C GLN A 661 -6.50 -33.79 -11.83
N HIS A 662 -7.27 -32.84 -11.33
CA HIS A 662 -8.73 -32.93 -11.32
C HIS A 662 -9.36 -32.91 -12.72
N LEU A 663 -8.70 -32.27 -13.68
CA LEU A 663 -9.15 -32.21 -15.06
C LEU A 663 -8.79 -33.51 -15.82
N TYR A 664 -7.57 -34.01 -15.65
CA TYR A 664 -7.01 -35.06 -16.49
C TYR A 664 -6.73 -36.41 -15.81
N MET A 665 -6.73 -36.50 -14.48
CA MET A 665 -6.35 -37.73 -13.74
C MET A 665 -7.47 -38.37 -12.93
N VAL A 666 -8.45 -37.60 -12.43
CA VAL A 666 -9.54 -38.15 -11.60
C VAL A 666 -10.71 -38.69 -12.45
N PRO A 667 -11.16 -39.96 -12.28
CA PRO A 667 -12.33 -40.51 -12.94
C PRO A 667 -13.58 -39.66 -12.73
N SER A 668 -14.23 -39.26 -13.82
CA SER A 668 -15.50 -38.53 -13.77
C SER A 668 -16.63 -39.51 -13.45
N THR A 669 -17.03 -39.59 -12.18
CA THR A 669 -18.19 -40.38 -11.71
C THR A 669 -19.54 -39.86 -12.19
N THR A 670 -19.62 -38.78 -12.97
CA THR A 670 -20.87 -38.09 -13.32
C THR A 670 -21.25 -38.12 -14.81
N SER A 671 -20.63 -38.98 -15.63
CA SER A 671 -20.78 -38.93 -17.09
C SER A 671 -22.06 -39.59 -17.67
N ARG A 672 -22.92 -40.23 -16.88
CA ARG A 672 -24.16 -40.87 -17.39
C ARG A 672 -25.42 -40.00 -17.34
N GLU A 673 -25.51 -38.98 -16.48
CA GLU A 673 -26.73 -38.15 -16.38
C GLU A 673 -26.70 -36.88 -17.25
N GLN A 674 -25.53 -36.29 -17.51
CA GLN A 674 -25.45 -35.01 -18.24
C GLN A 674 -25.64 -35.13 -19.76
N LYS A 675 -25.49 -36.31 -20.36
CA LYS A 675 -25.58 -36.50 -21.82
C LYS A 675 -27.00 -36.78 -22.34
N LYS A 676 -27.96 -37.17 -21.50
CA LYS A 676 -29.36 -37.42 -21.93
C LYS A 676 -30.35 -36.31 -21.56
N GLY A 677 -30.03 -35.41 -20.62
CA GLY A 677 -30.95 -34.37 -20.17
C GLY A 677 -30.95 -33.02 -20.93
N LYS A 678 -29.82 -32.58 -21.51
CA LYS A 678 -29.73 -31.19 -22.02
C LYS A 678 -30.17 -30.96 -23.47
N LYS A 679 -30.30 -32.02 -24.29
CA LYS A 679 -30.68 -31.86 -25.71
C LYS A 679 -32.18 -31.58 -25.93
N LYS A 680 -33.04 -31.79 -24.92
CA LYS A 680 -34.48 -31.51 -25.01
C LYS A 680 -34.95 -30.26 -24.23
N ASP A 681 -34.16 -29.76 -23.28
CA ASP A 681 -34.58 -28.63 -22.41
C ASP A 681 -34.16 -27.23 -22.88
N ILE A 682 -33.32 -27.11 -23.92
CA ILE A 682 -32.86 -25.79 -24.42
C ILE A 682 -33.83 -25.22 -25.48
N ILE A 683 -34.74 -26.01 -26.05
CA ILE A 683 -35.70 -25.55 -27.07
C ILE A 683 -37.06 -25.11 -26.48
N LYS A 684 -37.34 -25.31 -25.19
CA LYS A 684 -38.63 -24.91 -24.58
C LYS A 684 -38.52 -24.30 -23.19
N LYS A 685 -37.99 -23.08 -23.07
CA LYS A 685 -38.32 -22.15 -21.95
C LYS A 685 -38.34 -20.69 -22.39
N GLN A 686 -39.24 -20.34 -23.31
CA GLN A 686 -39.89 -19.03 -23.29
C GLN A 686 -41.07 -19.13 -22.30
N GLY A 687 -40.81 -18.81 -21.03
CA GLY A 687 -41.85 -18.86 -20.00
C GLY A 687 -41.30 -18.41 -18.65
N LYS A 688 -41.85 -17.31 -18.12
CA LYS A 688 -41.50 -16.65 -16.87
C LYS A 688 -41.46 -17.64 -15.68
N LYS A 689 -40.27 -18.05 -15.25
CA LYS A 689 -40.00 -18.61 -13.91
C LYS A 689 -38.70 -18.00 -13.36
N LYS A 690 -38.72 -17.53 -12.10
CA LYS A 690 -37.60 -16.89 -11.38
C LYS A 690 -36.30 -17.68 -11.61
N LYS A 691 -35.24 -17.00 -12.09
CA LYS A 691 -33.90 -17.59 -12.30
C LYS A 691 -33.37 -18.11 -10.95
N LYS A 692 -33.09 -19.41 -10.87
CA LYS A 692 -32.32 -20.00 -9.78
C LYS A 692 -30.85 -19.68 -10.05
N ASP A 693 -30.14 -19.10 -9.08
CA ASP A 693 -28.72 -18.74 -9.27
C ASP A 693 -27.88 -20.00 -9.56
N ILE A 694 -27.20 -19.99 -10.70
CA ILE A 694 -26.34 -21.09 -11.12
C ILE A 694 -25.04 -21.00 -10.32
N LYS A 695 -24.76 -22.02 -9.52
CA LYS A 695 -23.50 -22.17 -8.79
C LYS A 695 -22.52 -23.06 -9.56
N HIS A 696 -21.23 -22.76 -9.44
CA HIS A 696 -20.14 -23.48 -10.08
C HIS A 696 -19.19 -24.05 -9.02
N LYS A 697 -18.85 -25.33 -9.14
CA LYS A 697 -17.97 -26.00 -8.19
C LYS A 697 -16.50 -25.82 -8.57
N LEU A 698 -15.72 -25.22 -7.67
CA LEU A 698 -14.27 -25.13 -7.74
C LEU A 698 -13.70 -26.32 -6.96
N LYS A 699 -12.99 -27.22 -7.64
CA LYS A 699 -12.58 -28.51 -7.06
C LYS A 699 -11.41 -28.37 -6.11
N VAL A 700 -10.44 -27.51 -6.41
CA VAL A 700 -9.24 -27.32 -5.57
C VAL A 700 -9.54 -26.39 -4.38
N LEU A 701 -10.34 -25.34 -4.59
CA LEU A 701 -10.87 -24.55 -3.47
C LEU A 701 -11.89 -25.32 -2.62
N ASN A 702 -12.53 -26.35 -3.19
CA ASN A 702 -13.61 -27.12 -2.58
C ASN A 702 -14.80 -26.24 -2.14
N GLU A 703 -15.22 -25.33 -3.03
CA GLU A 703 -16.31 -24.39 -2.78
C GLU A 703 -17.25 -24.27 -4.00
N GLU A 704 -18.47 -23.79 -3.76
CA GLU A 704 -19.42 -23.44 -4.80
C GLU A 704 -19.54 -21.91 -4.92
N VAL A 705 -19.16 -21.38 -6.08
CA VAL A 705 -19.15 -19.94 -6.35
C VAL A 705 -20.23 -19.52 -7.33
N GLY A 706 -20.65 -18.27 -7.21
CA GLY A 706 -21.50 -17.62 -8.22
C GLY A 706 -20.69 -17.05 -9.39
N VAL A 707 -21.39 -16.48 -10.37
CA VAL A 707 -20.78 -15.88 -11.59
C VAL A 707 -19.84 -14.71 -11.30
N THR A 708 -19.94 -14.09 -10.12
CA THR A 708 -19.08 -12.96 -9.69
C THR A 708 -17.60 -13.33 -9.59
N HIS A 709 -17.29 -14.60 -9.31
CA HIS A 709 -15.93 -15.11 -9.20
C HIS A 709 -15.36 -15.48 -10.57
N LEU A 710 -16.22 -15.68 -11.56
CA LEU A 710 -15.85 -16.23 -12.86
C LEU A 710 -15.54 -15.15 -13.89
N PRO A 711 -14.87 -15.52 -14.99
CA PRO A 711 -14.68 -14.62 -16.14
C PRO A 711 -15.99 -14.05 -16.66
N THR A 712 -15.94 -12.86 -17.26
CA THR A 712 -17.13 -12.11 -17.69
C THR A 712 -18.11 -12.92 -18.55
N GLY A 713 -17.62 -13.87 -19.36
CA GLY A 713 -18.46 -14.70 -20.21
C GLY A 713 -19.57 -15.42 -19.45
N TYR A 714 -19.30 -15.85 -18.21
CA TYR A 714 -20.28 -16.52 -17.35
C TYR A 714 -21.42 -15.61 -16.87
N SER A 715 -21.24 -14.29 -16.92
CA SER A 715 -22.27 -13.30 -16.60
C SER A 715 -23.15 -12.95 -17.80
N THR A 716 -22.78 -13.38 -19.01
CA THR A 716 -23.54 -13.09 -20.23
C THR A 716 -24.82 -13.94 -20.34
N GLY A 717 -25.67 -13.61 -21.32
CA GLY A 717 -26.86 -14.42 -21.61
C GLY A 717 -26.54 -15.83 -22.13
N VAL A 718 -25.31 -16.03 -22.64
CA VAL A 718 -24.82 -17.28 -23.22
C VAL A 718 -23.49 -17.62 -22.54
N PRO A 719 -23.47 -18.34 -21.41
CA PRO A 719 -22.23 -18.66 -20.71
C PRO A 719 -21.34 -19.58 -21.56
N PRO A 720 -20.01 -19.58 -21.34
CA PRO A 720 -19.09 -20.39 -22.13
C PRO A 720 -19.46 -21.87 -22.15
N LEU A 721 -19.51 -22.45 -23.35
CA LEU A 721 -19.83 -23.85 -23.53
C LEU A 721 -18.59 -24.73 -23.33
N PRO A 722 -18.66 -25.75 -22.44
CA PRO A 722 -17.55 -26.67 -22.26
C PRO A 722 -17.21 -27.40 -23.56
N PHE A 723 -15.93 -27.40 -23.95
CA PHE A 723 -15.36 -28.13 -25.10
C PHE A 723 -15.88 -27.72 -26.51
N LEU A 724 -16.76 -26.72 -26.62
CA LEU A 724 -17.36 -26.31 -27.90
C LEU A 724 -16.98 -24.88 -28.25
N CYS A 725 -17.00 -24.54 -29.53
CA CYS A 725 -16.93 -23.18 -30.03
C CYS A 725 -18.21 -22.41 -29.67
N ASP A 726 -18.08 -21.21 -29.11
CA ASP A 726 -19.22 -20.37 -28.68
C ASP A 726 -19.91 -19.60 -29.83
N ASN A 727 -19.48 -19.86 -31.08
CA ASN A 727 -20.10 -19.35 -32.31
C ASN A 727 -20.75 -20.46 -33.14
N CYS A 728 -19.98 -21.45 -33.62
CA CYS A 728 -20.52 -22.53 -34.48
C CYS A 728 -21.04 -23.75 -33.69
N TYR A 729 -20.82 -23.82 -32.38
CA TYR A 729 -21.22 -24.93 -31.51
C TYR A 729 -20.56 -26.28 -31.82
N GLU A 730 -19.53 -26.29 -32.66
CA GLU A 730 -18.71 -27.48 -32.95
C GLU A 730 -17.59 -27.66 -31.93
N ALA A 731 -17.02 -28.85 -31.84
CA ALA A 731 -15.95 -29.15 -30.88
C ALA A 731 -14.68 -28.34 -31.17
N LEU A 732 -14.06 -27.81 -30.11
CA LEU A 732 -12.70 -27.28 -30.17
C LEU A 732 -11.74 -28.46 -30.07
N ASN A 733 -10.86 -28.64 -31.04
CA ASN A 733 -9.93 -29.77 -31.07
C ASN A 733 -8.52 -29.32 -30.66
N ASP A 734 -7.74 -30.23 -30.08
CA ASP A 734 -6.36 -29.97 -29.63
C ASP A 734 -5.36 -29.65 -30.79
N TYR A 735 -5.81 -29.60 -32.05
CA TYR A 735 -5.01 -29.30 -33.24
C TYR A 735 -4.80 -27.79 -33.49
N ASN A 736 -4.82 -26.95 -32.46
CA ASN A 736 -4.69 -25.49 -32.55
C ASN A 736 -5.74 -24.78 -33.44
N ASP A 737 -6.94 -25.35 -33.58
CA ASP A 737 -8.00 -24.80 -34.43
C ASP A 737 -8.77 -23.64 -33.79
N GLY A 738 -8.44 -23.26 -32.55
CA GLY A 738 -9.12 -22.20 -31.81
C GLY A 738 -8.38 -21.64 -30.60
N THR A 739 -9.08 -20.77 -29.88
CA THR A 739 -8.59 -20.02 -28.72
C THR A 739 -9.70 -19.78 -27.70
N VAL A 740 -9.34 -19.58 -26.42
CA VAL A 740 -10.25 -19.14 -25.35
C VAL A 740 -9.84 -17.75 -24.88
N LEU A 741 -10.73 -16.78 -25.12
CA LEU A 741 -10.56 -15.37 -24.76
C LEU A 741 -10.56 -15.18 -23.24
N ILE A 742 -10.11 -14.02 -22.74
CA ILE A 742 -10.01 -13.79 -21.29
C ILE A 742 -11.35 -13.98 -20.57
N CYS A 743 -12.45 -13.61 -21.23
CA CYS A 743 -13.82 -13.77 -20.74
C CYS A 743 -14.29 -15.23 -20.61
N GLY A 744 -13.51 -16.21 -21.06
CA GLY A 744 -13.80 -17.65 -20.96
C GLY A 744 -14.54 -18.23 -22.16
N HIS A 745 -15.13 -17.40 -23.04
CA HIS A 745 -15.61 -17.88 -24.33
C HIS A 745 -14.46 -18.31 -25.21
N GLY A 746 -14.67 -19.37 -25.99
CA GLY A 746 -13.67 -19.87 -26.92
C GLY A 746 -14.26 -20.19 -28.28
N TYR A 747 -13.45 -19.96 -29.29
CA TYR A 747 -13.83 -19.90 -30.69
C TYR A 747 -12.80 -20.62 -31.53
N HIS A 748 -13.24 -21.22 -32.64
CA HIS A 748 -12.32 -21.51 -33.74
C HIS A 748 -11.75 -20.20 -34.29
N TRP A 749 -10.51 -20.22 -34.79
CA TRP A 749 -9.89 -19.01 -35.34
C TRP A 749 -10.71 -18.39 -36.47
N HIS A 750 -11.25 -19.22 -37.37
CA HIS A 750 -12.13 -18.74 -38.43
C HIS A 750 -13.44 -18.13 -37.89
N CYS A 751 -14.04 -18.73 -36.87
CA CYS A 751 -15.23 -18.18 -36.21
C CYS A 751 -14.93 -16.83 -35.52
N TYR A 752 -13.76 -16.71 -34.89
CA TYR A 752 -13.35 -15.48 -34.23
C TYR A 752 -13.10 -14.34 -35.24
N ASN A 753 -12.52 -14.67 -36.39
CA ASN A 753 -12.35 -13.73 -37.51
C ASN A 753 -13.70 -13.30 -38.12
N GLN A 754 -14.65 -14.22 -38.29
CA GLN A 754 -16.01 -13.91 -38.81
C GLN A 754 -16.78 -12.91 -37.93
N ILE A 755 -16.46 -12.83 -36.64
CA ILE A 755 -17.07 -11.88 -35.71
C ILE A 755 -16.20 -10.63 -35.48
N GLU A 756 -15.21 -10.38 -36.35
CA GLU A 756 -14.31 -9.22 -36.31
C GLU A 756 -13.58 -9.09 -34.97
N TYR A 757 -13.01 -10.21 -34.48
CA TYR A 757 -12.14 -10.21 -33.30
C TYR A 757 -12.73 -9.54 -32.05
N GLY A 758 -14.03 -9.73 -31.83
CA GLY A 758 -14.75 -9.21 -30.68
C GLY A 758 -15.78 -10.19 -30.12
N CYS A 759 -15.71 -10.50 -28.82
CA CYS A 759 -16.71 -11.34 -28.18
C CYS A 759 -18.08 -10.67 -28.13
N ARG A 760 -18.96 -11.00 -29.10
CA ARG A 760 -20.33 -10.46 -29.22
C ARG A 760 -21.18 -10.67 -27.96
N HIS A 761 -20.98 -11.79 -27.25
CA HIS A 761 -21.70 -12.08 -26.01
C HIS A 761 -21.34 -11.10 -24.89
N CYS A 762 -20.06 -10.79 -24.74
CA CYS A 762 -19.57 -9.81 -23.77
C CYS A 762 -19.95 -8.38 -24.19
N GLU A 763 -19.85 -8.03 -25.47
CA GLU A 763 -20.28 -6.73 -26.00
C GLU A 763 -21.75 -6.43 -25.64
N GLN A 764 -22.66 -7.38 -25.89
CA GLN A 764 -24.08 -7.23 -25.53
C GLN A 764 -24.29 -7.11 -24.02
N TYR A 765 -23.52 -7.84 -23.21
CA TYR A 765 -23.57 -7.75 -21.76
C TYR A 765 -23.13 -6.36 -21.28
N TYR A 766 -22.03 -5.83 -21.80
CA TYR A 766 -21.52 -4.51 -21.48
C TYR A 766 -22.49 -3.41 -21.91
N LYS A 767 -23.02 -3.45 -23.15
CA LYS A 767 -24.05 -2.51 -23.62
C LYS A 767 -25.26 -2.46 -22.69
N LYS A 768 -25.74 -3.62 -22.24
CA LYS A 768 -26.85 -3.71 -21.27
C LYS A 768 -26.46 -3.11 -19.92
N GLY A 769 -25.25 -3.38 -19.45
CA GLY A 769 -24.70 -2.80 -18.21
C GLY A 769 -24.58 -1.29 -18.26
N ILE A 770 -24.03 -0.73 -19.35
CA ILE A 770 -23.88 0.72 -19.59
C ILE A 770 -25.26 1.38 -19.51
N ASN A 771 -26.20 0.93 -20.34
CA ASN A 771 -27.54 1.51 -20.39
C ASN A 771 -28.27 1.41 -19.05
N LYS A 772 -28.20 0.24 -18.38
CA LYS A 772 -28.85 0.03 -17.08
C LYS A 772 -28.28 0.96 -16.01
N ASN A 773 -26.96 1.03 -15.89
CA ASN A 773 -26.31 1.75 -14.81
C ASN A 773 -26.36 3.27 -15.00
N ILE A 774 -26.19 3.75 -16.24
CA ILE A 774 -26.36 5.19 -16.56
C ILE A 774 -27.80 5.61 -16.34
N LYS A 775 -28.80 4.85 -16.84
CA LYS A 775 -30.21 5.16 -16.60
C LYS A 775 -30.52 5.23 -15.11
N SER A 776 -30.09 4.22 -14.34
CA SER A 776 -30.27 4.20 -12.88
C SER A 776 -29.61 5.40 -12.19
N PHE A 777 -28.45 5.86 -12.68
CA PHE A 777 -27.79 7.02 -12.10
C PHE A 777 -28.48 8.34 -12.45
N LEU A 778 -28.91 8.52 -13.71
CA LEU A 778 -29.70 9.68 -14.14
C LEU A 778 -31.00 9.78 -13.32
N GLU A 779 -31.72 8.68 -13.13
CA GLU A 779 -32.91 8.63 -12.27
C GLU A 779 -32.59 9.08 -10.83
N ARG A 780 -31.44 8.68 -10.28
CA ARG A 780 -30.97 9.07 -8.94
C ARG A 780 -30.60 10.56 -8.86
N LEU A 781 -30.06 11.14 -9.92
CA LEU A 781 -29.73 12.57 -10.03
C LEU A 781 -31.00 13.42 -10.11
N GLU A 782 -31.94 13.05 -10.97
CA GLU A 782 -33.16 13.84 -11.24
C GLU A 782 -34.21 13.73 -10.12
N LYS A 783 -34.44 12.51 -9.62
CA LYS A 783 -35.60 12.18 -8.76
C LYS A 783 -35.24 11.56 -7.42
N GLY A 784 -33.98 11.19 -7.20
CA GLY A 784 -33.57 10.54 -5.95
C GLY A 784 -33.63 11.49 -4.75
N GLU A 785 -33.36 10.97 -3.56
CA GLU A 785 -33.32 11.78 -2.33
C GLU A 785 -32.14 12.78 -2.32
N ASN A 786 -32.25 13.85 -1.54
CA ASN A 786 -31.17 14.83 -1.35
C ASN A 786 -30.19 14.42 -0.24
N THR A 787 -30.43 13.27 0.38
CA THR A 787 -29.61 12.64 1.41
C THR A 787 -29.19 11.26 0.92
N LEU A 788 -28.19 10.68 1.59
CA LEU A 788 -27.79 9.31 1.35
C LEU A 788 -28.88 8.32 1.77
N THR A 789 -29.03 7.29 0.95
CA THR A 789 -29.95 6.17 1.17
C THR A 789 -29.18 4.86 1.24
N LYS A 790 -29.83 3.79 1.71
CA LYS A 790 -29.25 2.42 1.66
C LYS A 790 -28.93 1.95 0.23
N GLU A 791 -29.55 2.56 -0.78
CA GLU A 791 -29.29 2.29 -2.19
C GLU A 791 -27.94 2.88 -2.66
N ASP A 792 -27.46 3.92 -1.99
CA ASP A 792 -26.20 4.63 -2.30
C ASP A 792 -24.95 3.89 -1.77
N GLY A 793 -25.12 2.71 -1.17
CA GLY A 793 -24.05 1.71 -1.03
C GLY A 793 -22.94 2.01 -0.02
N ILE A 794 -23.17 2.94 0.92
CA ILE A 794 -22.27 3.14 2.06
C ILE A 794 -22.65 2.12 3.13
N GLU A 795 -21.84 1.08 3.28
CA GLU A 795 -21.91 0.20 4.46
C GLU A 795 -21.31 0.98 5.63
N GLU A 796 -22.11 1.28 6.66
CA GLU A 796 -21.54 1.66 7.96
C GLU A 796 -20.69 0.47 8.41
N SER A 797 -19.40 0.69 8.59
CA SER A 797 -18.47 -0.36 9.01
C SER A 797 -18.84 -0.81 10.43
N GLU A 798 -19.63 -1.87 10.55
CA GLU A 798 -19.59 -2.72 11.74
C GLU A 798 -18.21 -3.40 11.73
N GLU A 799 -17.27 -2.84 12.49
CA GLU A 799 -15.95 -3.45 12.70
C GLU A 799 -16.14 -4.80 13.39
N GLY A 800 -15.81 -5.88 12.67
CA GLY A 800 -15.66 -7.20 13.25
C GLY A 800 -14.45 -7.22 14.18
N THR A 801 -14.61 -7.88 15.33
CA THR A 801 -13.68 -7.97 16.47
C THR A 801 -12.36 -8.72 16.21
N GLU A 802 -11.93 -8.90 14.96
CA GLU A 802 -10.63 -9.50 14.63
C GLU A 802 -9.69 -8.38 14.17
N GLU A 803 -9.05 -7.72 15.14
CA GLU A 803 -8.06 -6.68 14.87
C GLU A 803 -6.84 -7.27 14.16
N ASP A 804 -6.52 -6.69 13.02
CA ASP A 804 -5.29 -6.96 12.28
C ASP A 804 -4.10 -6.29 12.97
N THR A 805 -3.11 -7.07 13.43
CA THR A 805 -1.89 -6.54 14.06
C THR A 805 -1.14 -5.63 13.09
N GLU A 806 -0.73 -4.44 13.56
CA GLU A 806 0.04 -3.47 12.78
C GLU A 806 1.43 -3.97 12.36
N GLU A 807 1.92 -5.01 13.02
CA GLU A 807 3.27 -5.48 12.81
C GLU A 807 3.38 -6.41 11.58
N PRO A 808 4.37 -6.17 10.71
CA PRO A 808 4.70 -7.10 9.63
C PRO A 808 5.04 -8.48 10.21
N GLU A 809 4.75 -9.55 9.46
CA GLU A 809 5.07 -10.89 9.93
C GLU A 809 6.59 -11.04 10.07
N GLU A 810 7.06 -11.47 11.24
CA GLU A 810 8.46 -11.86 11.42
C GLU A 810 8.80 -12.96 10.40
N ILE A 811 9.66 -12.61 9.44
CA ILE A 811 10.23 -13.54 8.49
C ILE A 811 11.53 -14.03 9.10
N GLN A 812 11.59 -15.32 9.45
CA GLN A 812 12.86 -15.98 9.73
C GLN A 812 13.72 -15.88 8.46
N GLU A 813 14.69 -14.97 8.45
CA GLU A 813 15.39 -14.55 7.23
C GLU A 813 16.55 -15.48 6.86
N ILE A 814 16.67 -15.72 5.54
CA ILE A 814 17.86 -16.00 4.73
C ILE A 814 18.37 -17.46 4.62
N GLU A 815 18.34 -18.31 5.64
CA GLU A 815 18.98 -19.65 5.53
C GLU A 815 18.31 -20.63 4.54
N GLU A 816 17.06 -20.38 4.13
CA GLU A 816 16.33 -21.23 3.16
C GLU A 816 16.09 -20.59 1.78
N SER A 817 16.61 -19.39 1.50
CA SER A 817 16.31 -18.69 0.23
C SER A 817 16.77 -19.50 -1.00
N ASP A 818 17.97 -20.06 -0.94
CA ASP A 818 18.52 -20.89 -2.01
C ASP A 818 17.76 -22.22 -2.14
N THR A 819 17.35 -22.80 -1.01
CA THR A 819 16.49 -24.00 -0.97
C THR A 819 15.15 -23.76 -1.66
N VAL A 820 14.49 -22.64 -1.38
CA VAL A 820 13.22 -22.26 -2.03
C VAL A 820 13.43 -22.02 -3.53
N LEU A 821 14.51 -21.33 -3.92
CA LEU A 821 14.82 -21.10 -5.33
C LEU A 821 15.07 -22.42 -6.08
N PHE A 822 15.84 -23.34 -5.49
CA PHE A 822 16.09 -24.67 -6.04
C PHE A 822 14.80 -25.49 -6.18
N ARG A 823 13.93 -25.48 -5.16
CA ARG A 823 12.61 -26.11 -5.22
C ARG A 823 11.76 -25.53 -6.36
N LEU A 824 11.79 -24.21 -6.56
CA LEU A 824 11.06 -23.55 -7.64
C LEU A 824 11.58 -23.96 -9.03
N GLN A 825 12.90 -24.00 -9.21
CA GLN A 825 13.51 -24.48 -10.47
C GLN A 825 13.09 -25.92 -10.78
N ASN A 826 13.18 -26.82 -9.80
CA ASN A 826 12.72 -28.21 -9.95
C ASN A 826 11.22 -28.30 -10.26
N ALA A 827 10.39 -27.50 -9.60
CA ALA A 827 8.95 -27.46 -9.86
C ALA A 827 8.66 -26.99 -11.30
N LEU A 828 9.36 -25.97 -11.80
CA LEU A 828 9.23 -25.45 -13.17
C LEU A 828 9.63 -26.47 -14.24
N GLU A 829 10.65 -27.28 -13.98
CA GLU A 829 11.04 -28.38 -14.87
C GLU A 829 10.00 -29.51 -14.86
N ASN A 830 9.43 -29.80 -13.68
CA ASN A 830 8.46 -30.87 -13.51
C ASN A 830 7.08 -30.56 -14.13
N ILE A 831 6.73 -29.30 -14.42
CA ILE A 831 5.47 -28.95 -15.14
C ILE A 831 5.36 -29.71 -16.47
N ASN A 832 6.47 -29.82 -17.21
CA ASN A 832 6.47 -30.52 -18.50
C ASN A 832 6.11 -32.02 -18.34
N LYS A 833 6.39 -32.60 -17.17
CA LYS A 833 6.14 -34.01 -16.85
C LYS A 833 4.68 -34.30 -16.44
N TRP A 834 3.79 -33.32 -16.26
CA TRP A 834 2.39 -33.63 -15.92
C TRP A 834 1.71 -34.37 -17.09
N VAL A 835 1.08 -35.52 -16.84
CA VAL A 835 0.54 -36.39 -17.91
C VAL A 835 -0.97 -36.21 -18.06
N LYS A 836 -1.46 -36.01 -19.29
CA LYS A 836 -2.90 -36.11 -19.62
C LYS A 836 -3.25 -37.58 -19.84
N LEU A 837 -4.03 -38.20 -18.95
CA LEU A 837 -4.47 -39.59 -19.17
C LEU A 837 -5.59 -39.63 -20.23
N GLY A 838 -5.43 -40.48 -21.24
CA GLY A 838 -6.46 -40.72 -22.24
C GLY A 838 -7.73 -41.34 -21.63
N LYS A 839 -8.87 -41.19 -22.31
CA LYS A 839 -10.18 -41.67 -21.85
C LYS A 839 -10.17 -43.17 -21.45
N PHE A 840 -9.47 -44.01 -22.21
CA PHE A 840 -9.39 -45.45 -21.94
C PHE A 840 -8.56 -45.77 -20.69
N ALA A 841 -7.42 -45.11 -20.50
CA ALA A 841 -6.63 -45.24 -19.26
C ALA A 841 -7.42 -44.80 -18.02
N LYS A 842 -8.25 -43.75 -18.16
CA LYS A 842 -9.15 -43.26 -17.11
C LYS A 842 -10.24 -44.26 -16.73
N ASP A 843 -10.87 -44.91 -17.73
CA ASP A 843 -11.89 -45.94 -17.50
C ASP A 843 -11.29 -47.23 -16.91
N SER A 844 -10.05 -47.59 -17.28
CA SER A 844 -9.31 -48.73 -16.72
C SER A 844 -8.89 -48.49 -15.26
N VAL A 845 -8.44 -47.28 -14.91
CA VAL A 845 -8.12 -46.90 -13.53
C VAL A 845 -9.38 -46.89 -12.65
N ASP A 846 -10.51 -46.36 -13.16
CA ASP A 846 -11.79 -46.33 -12.44
C ASP A 846 -12.35 -47.74 -12.20
N SER A 847 -12.22 -48.63 -13.19
CA SER A 847 -12.63 -50.04 -13.07
C SER A 847 -11.79 -50.80 -12.05
N ALA A 848 -10.46 -50.60 -12.07
CA ALA A 848 -9.55 -51.19 -11.08
C ALA A 848 -9.83 -50.67 -9.66
N TYR A 849 -10.05 -49.36 -9.50
CA TYR A 849 -10.35 -48.74 -8.21
C TYR A 849 -11.70 -49.20 -7.65
N LYS A 850 -12.77 -49.22 -8.46
CA LYS A 850 -14.10 -49.68 -8.03
C LYS A 850 -14.10 -51.17 -7.69
N PHE A 851 -13.39 -51.99 -8.44
CA PHE A 851 -13.24 -53.42 -8.15
C PHE A 851 -12.52 -53.64 -6.80
N TYR A 852 -11.41 -52.93 -6.57
CA TYR A 852 -10.67 -52.99 -5.31
C TYR A 852 -11.52 -52.53 -4.12
N ALA A 853 -12.18 -51.37 -4.23
CA ALA A 853 -13.04 -50.83 -3.17
C ALA A 853 -14.24 -51.74 -2.84
N SER A 854 -14.86 -52.35 -3.85
CA SER A 854 -16.04 -53.21 -3.68
C SER A 854 -15.71 -54.61 -3.15
N ASN A 855 -14.47 -55.06 -3.31
CA ASN A 855 -14.03 -56.40 -2.89
C ASN A 855 -12.97 -56.38 -1.78
N TYR A 856 -12.60 -55.21 -1.26
CA TYR A 856 -11.51 -55.01 -0.29
C TYR A 856 -11.52 -56.00 0.88
N ARG A 857 -12.69 -56.25 1.48
CA ARG A 857 -12.86 -57.15 2.63
C ARG A 857 -12.89 -58.65 2.27
N LYS A 858 -13.08 -58.97 0.99
CA LYS A 858 -13.09 -60.33 0.44
C LYS A 858 -11.73 -60.72 -0.16
N LEU A 859 -10.81 -59.76 -0.27
CA LEU A 859 -9.46 -60.01 -0.72
C LEU A 859 -8.64 -60.64 0.42
N PRO A 860 -7.77 -61.64 0.13
CA PRO A 860 -6.89 -62.24 1.13
C PRO A 860 -6.03 -61.18 1.84
N LEU A 861 -5.67 -61.41 3.11
CA LEU A 861 -4.98 -60.44 3.99
C LEU A 861 -3.70 -59.81 3.37
N ASP A 862 -3.05 -60.50 2.44
CA ASP A 862 -1.84 -60.01 1.76
C ASP A 862 -2.15 -59.00 0.64
N PHE A 863 -3.35 -59.04 0.05
CA PHE A 863 -3.82 -58.05 -0.94
C PHE A 863 -4.31 -56.74 -0.29
N GLN A 864 -4.64 -56.77 1.00
CA GLN A 864 -5.00 -55.59 1.79
C GLN A 864 -3.77 -54.75 2.19
N LYS A 865 -2.55 -55.29 2.03
CA LYS A 865 -1.26 -54.64 2.34
C LYS A 865 -0.61 -53.92 1.14
N LEU A 866 -1.18 -54.05 -0.05
CA LEU A 866 -0.66 -53.44 -1.28
C LEU A 866 -0.80 -51.91 -1.23
N LYS A 867 0.32 -51.18 -1.05
CA LYS A 867 0.42 -49.77 -1.43
C LYS A 867 0.80 -49.70 -2.91
N ILE A 868 -0.16 -49.45 -3.78
CA ILE A 868 0.05 -49.32 -5.23
C ILE A 868 0.91 -48.07 -5.49
N PHE A 869 2.04 -48.22 -6.21
CA PHE A 869 2.88 -47.10 -6.62
C PHE A 869 2.94 -47.01 -8.16
N LEU A 870 2.36 -45.92 -8.69
CA LEU A 870 2.42 -45.39 -10.06
C LEU A 870 2.09 -46.32 -11.24
N LEU A 871 0.86 -46.16 -11.77
CA LEU A 871 0.48 -46.54 -13.12
C LEU A 871 0.83 -45.40 -14.10
N GLN A 872 1.52 -45.70 -15.21
CA GLN A 872 1.57 -44.80 -16.37
C GLN A 872 0.66 -45.37 -17.48
N GLY A 873 -0.37 -44.61 -17.86
CA GLY A 873 -1.28 -44.97 -18.95
C GLY A 873 -1.05 -44.10 -20.18
N SER A 874 -0.91 -44.72 -21.35
CA SER A 874 -1.08 -44.09 -22.66
C SER A 874 -2.40 -44.53 -23.30
N ALA A 875 -2.74 -44.01 -24.49
CA ALA A 875 -3.98 -44.35 -25.18
C ALA A 875 -4.09 -45.84 -25.57
N THR A 876 -2.97 -46.57 -25.63
CA THR A 876 -2.91 -47.95 -26.17
C THR A 876 -2.19 -48.94 -25.26
N VAL A 877 -1.53 -48.49 -24.18
CA VAL A 877 -0.73 -49.35 -23.30
C VAL A 877 -0.73 -48.82 -21.86
N LEU A 878 -0.77 -49.73 -20.90
CA LEU A 878 -0.68 -49.51 -19.47
C LEU A 878 0.66 -50.09 -18.97
N GLU A 879 1.59 -49.22 -18.58
CA GLU A 879 2.94 -49.61 -18.15
C GLU A 879 3.04 -49.63 -16.61
N LEU A 880 3.60 -50.72 -16.08
CA LEU A 880 3.82 -50.94 -14.64
C LEU A 880 5.32 -50.79 -14.32
N PHE A 881 5.63 -50.02 -13.28
CA PHE A 881 7.00 -49.79 -12.80
C PHE A 881 7.16 -50.18 -11.32
N ILE A 882 8.35 -50.60 -10.91
CA ILE A 882 8.76 -50.71 -9.50
C ILE A 882 10.01 -49.86 -9.24
N LEU A 883 10.05 -49.23 -8.06
CA LEU A 883 11.26 -48.63 -7.48
C LEU A 883 11.98 -49.67 -6.60
N ASP A 884 13.21 -49.99 -6.98
CA ASP A 884 14.13 -50.87 -6.25
C ASP A 884 15.07 -50.02 -5.34
N LYS A 885 15.23 -50.40 -4.07
CA LYS A 885 16.13 -49.71 -3.12
C LYS A 885 17.42 -50.53 -3.00
N LYS A 886 18.42 -50.19 -3.80
CA LYS A 886 19.72 -50.88 -3.82
C LYS A 886 20.84 -50.00 -3.26
N TYR A 887 20.74 -49.60 -1.99
CA TYR A 887 21.65 -48.71 -1.25
C TYR A 887 21.41 -47.19 -1.44
N LEU A 888 21.44 -46.45 -0.33
CA LEU A 888 21.30 -44.99 -0.32
C LEU A 888 22.52 -44.37 -1.07
N PRO A 889 22.35 -43.34 -1.92
CA PRO A 889 21.13 -42.59 -2.21
C PRO A 889 20.60 -42.75 -3.64
N LEU A 890 20.64 -43.94 -4.25
CA LEU A 890 20.14 -44.14 -5.62
C LEU A 890 18.99 -45.14 -5.68
N TYR A 891 17.83 -44.67 -6.17
CA TYR A 891 16.69 -45.52 -6.52
C TYR A 891 16.76 -45.93 -7.98
N ARG A 892 16.56 -47.22 -8.27
CA ARG A 892 16.48 -47.72 -9.66
C ARG A 892 15.01 -47.90 -10.04
N LEU A 893 14.56 -47.17 -11.07
CA LEU A 893 13.27 -47.40 -11.71
C LEU A 893 13.40 -48.57 -12.69
N ARG A 894 12.59 -49.64 -12.54
CA ARG A 894 12.50 -50.71 -13.53
C ARG A 894 11.10 -50.76 -14.13
N ARG A 895 11.02 -50.76 -15.46
CA ARG A 895 9.79 -51.05 -16.22
C ARG A 895 9.56 -52.55 -16.22
N LEU A 896 8.38 -52.99 -15.80
CA LEU A 896 8.13 -54.40 -15.49
C LEU A 896 7.22 -55.09 -16.49
N ALA A 897 6.16 -54.42 -16.95
CA ALA A 897 5.24 -54.98 -17.93
C ALA A 897 4.51 -53.88 -18.70
N ILE A 898 4.14 -54.23 -19.93
CA ILE A 898 3.25 -53.49 -20.84
C ILE A 898 1.97 -54.32 -20.91
N VAL A 899 0.85 -53.75 -20.48
CA VAL A 899 -0.47 -54.40 -20.55
C VAL A 899 -1.35 -53.62 -21.51
N GLU A 900 -1.98 -54.29 -22.47
CA GLU A 900 -2.97 -53.63 -23.34
C GLU A 900 -4.23 -53.27 -22.54
N PRO A 901 -4.79 -52.05 -22.69
CA PRO A 901 -6.04 -51.68 -22.04
C PRO A 901 -7.19 -52.50 -22.60
N LEU A 902 -8.06 -52.99 -21.70
CA LEU A 902 -9.23 -53.82 -22.03
C LEU A 902 -10.02 -53.23 -23.21
N GLN A 903 -10.09 -53.98 -24.32
CA GLN A 903 -10.89 -53.56 -25.47
C GLN A 903 -12.39 -53.69 -25.17
N LYS A 904 -13.16 -52.86 -25.87
CA LYS A 904 -14.60 -52.70 -25.69
C LYS A 904 -15.31 -54.06 -25.81
N ASN A 905 -16.07 -54.44 -24.77
CA ASN A 905 -16.86 -55.67 -24.61
C ASN A 905 -16.16 -56.91 -24.04
N SER A 906 -14.89 -56.87 -23.63
CA SER A 906 -14.29 -57.97 -22.85
C SER A 906 -14.44 -57.72 -21.33
N SER A 907 -15.67 -57.73 -20.83
CA SER A 907 -15.94 -57.98 -19.41
C SER A 907 -16.02 -59.48 -19.14
N SER A 908 -15.24 -60.30 -19.86
CA SER A 908 -15.11 -61.71 -19.55
C SER A 908 -14.25 -61.84 -18.31
N LEU A 909 -14.72 -62.66 -17.37
CA LEU A 909 -14.02 -63.06 -16.16
C LEU A 909 -12.56 -63.44 -16.45
N ASP A 910 -12.30 -64.06 -17.61
CA ASP A 910 -10.99 -64.51 -18.09
C ASP A 910 -9.98 -63.38 -18.35
N SER A 911 -10.41 -62.21 -18.83
CA SER A 911 -9.48 -61.08 -19.08
C SER A 911 -9.04 -60.41 -17.77
N ILE A 912 -9.91 -60.44 -16.76
CA ILE A 912 -9.61 -59.96 -15.40
C ILE A 912 -8.79 -61.01 -14.64
N ILE A 913 -9.11 -62.30 -14.79
CA ILE A 913 -8.30 -63.41 -14.26
C ILE A 913 -6.89 -63.36 -14.85
N ASN A 914 -6.71 -63.10 -16.15
CA ASN A 914 -5.38 -62.96 -16.74
C ASN A 914 -4.58 -61.78 -16.15
N LEU A 915 -5.21 -60.62 -15.95
CA LEU A 915 -4.54 -59.48 -15.31
C LEU A 915 -4.14 -59.81 -13.86
N VAL A 916 -5.01 -60.49 -13.12
CA VAL A 916 -4.75 -60.90 -11.73
C VAL A 916 -3.72 -62.02 -11.65
N SER A 917 -3.74 -63.00 -12.56
CA SER A 917 -2.76 -64.09 -12.65
C SER A 917 -1.37 -63.56 -13.00
N VAL A 918 -1.26 -62.59 -13.92
CA VAL A 918 0.02 -61.92 -14.22
C VAL A 918 0.56 -61.18 -12.98
N LEU A 919 -0.31 -60.53 -12.20
CA LEU A 919 0.08 -59.91 -10.93
C LEU A 919 0.45 -60.95 -9.84
N LEU A 920 -0.14 -62.16 -9.87
CA LEU A 920 0.10 -63.25 -8.93
C LEU A 920 1.43 -63.97 -9.18
N THR A 921 1.69 -64.37 -10.44
CA THR A 921 2.98 -64.95 -10.86
C THR A 921 4.13 -63.99 -10.58
N PHE A 922 3.86 -62.68 -10.66
CA PHE A 922 4.83 -61.64 -10.36
C PHE A 922 5.07 -61.44 -8.84
N HIS A 923 4.06 -61.66 -8.00
CA HIS A 923 4.21 -61.68 -6.55
C HIS A 923 5.07 -62.86 -6.07
N GLU A 924 4.91 -64.05 -6.66
CA GLU A 924 5.74 -65.22 -6.36
C GLU A 924 7.20 -65.01 -6.79
N LEU A 925 7.43 -64.47 -7.99
CA LEU A 925 8.78 -64.10 -8.45
C LEU A 925 9.45 -63.03 -7.57
N LEU A 926 8.69 -62.08 -7.01
CA LEU A 926 9.20 -61.09 -6.05
C LEU A 926 9.50 -61.72 -4.69
N ARG A 927 8.67 -62.66 -4.21
CA ARG A 927 8.86 -63.39 -2.96
C ARG A 927 10.12 -64.26 -3.01
N ASP A 928 10.33 -64.97 -4.11
CA ASP A 928 11.49 -65.83 -4.31
C ASP A 928 12.78 -65.00 -4.42
N ASN A 929 12.75 -63.85 -5.11
CA ASN A 929 13.88 -62.93 -5.14
C ASN A 929 14.16 -62.26 -3.79
N PHE A 930 13.13 -61.94 -2.99
CA PHE A 930 13.30 -61.40 -1.63
C PHE A 930 13.92 -62.44 -0.67
N MET A 931 13.54 -63.72 -0.81
CA MET A 931 14.10 -64.83 -0.03
C MET A 931 15.57 -65.10 -0.42
N ILE A 932 15.91 -65.00 -1.71
CA ILE A 932 17.30 -65.06 -2.19
C ILE A 932 18.12 -63.90 -1.63
N ILE A 933 17.59 -62.67 -1.65
CA ILE A 933 18.27 -61.47 -1.10
C ILE A 933 18.46 -61.58 0.42
N GLN A 934 17.46 -62.05 1.18
CA GLN A 934 17.59 -62.29 2.63
C GLN A 934 18.56 -63.42 2.97
N SER A 935 18.72 -64.43 2.10
CA SER A 935 19.71 -65.50 2.26
C SER A 935 21.15 -65.02 2.00
N VAL A 936 21.32 -64.01 1.15
CA VAL A 936 22.60 -63.34 0.87
C VAL A 936 22.96 -62.38 2.02
N ASP A 937 21.98 -61.64 2.54
CA ASP A 937 22.18 -60.71 3.67
C ASP A 937 22.58 -61.45 4.97
N LYS A 938 22.01 -62.64 5.21
CA LYS A 938 22.40 -63.50 6.35
C LYS A 938 23.79 -64.13 6.21
N LYS A 939 24.30 -64.32 4.99
CA LYS A 939 25.67 -64.79 4.76
C LYS A 939 26.72 -63.68 4.88
N LEU A 940 26.33 -62.41 4.74
CA LEU A 940 27.20 -61.25 4.89
C LEU A 940 27.26 -60.70 6.33
N ALA A 941 26.35 -61.14 7.21
CA ALA A 941 26.27 -60.70 8.61
C ALA A 941 27.06 -61.57 9.61
N VAL A 942 27.81 -62.57 9.13
CA VAL A 942 28.65 -63.44 9.97
C VAL A 942 30.10 -63.33 9.51
N ASP A 943 30.73 -62.19 9.78
CA ASP A 943 32.20 -62.04 9.85
C ASP A 943 32.53 -60.69 10.50
N GLY A 944 33.13 -60.72 11.70
CA GLY A 944 33.89 -59.60 12.27
C GLY A 944 33.29 -58.88 13.48
N CYS A 945 33.88 -59.13 14.64
CA CYS A 945 33.50 -58.79 16.02
C CYS A 945 34.12 -57.48 16.57
N ASP A 946 33.52 -57.03 17.70
CA ASP A 946 34.08 -56.35 18.89
C ASP A 946 34.71 -54.94 18.81
N GLU A 947 34.09 -53.95 19.49
CA GLU A 947 34.64 -53.24 20.68
C GLU A 947 33.62 -52.22 21.27
N ILE A 948 33.69 -52.02 22.59
CA ILE A 948 32.67 -51.49 23.54
C ILE A 948 33.13 -50.13 24.14
N VAL A 949 32.21 -49.42 24.84
CA VAL A 949 32.35 -48.50 26.03
C VAL A 949 31.92 -47.05 25.71
N ASP A 950 31.05 -46.28 26.41
CA ASP A 950 30.50 -46.15 27.80
C ASP A 950 29.12 -45.37 27.71
N MET A 951 27.97 -45.67 28.35
CA MET A 951 27.48 -45.61 29.78
C MET A 951 27.46 -44.19 30.40
N GLY A 952 26.50 -43.70 31.21
CA GLY A 952 25.31 -44.24 31.92
C GLY A 952 24.21 -43.14 32.08
N ASP A 953 23.11 -43.30 32.82
CA ASP A 953 23.09 -43.62 34.24
C ASP A 953 21.76 -44.22 34.79
N TYR A 954 21.97 -45.23 35.65
CA TYR A 954 21.37 -45.50 36.97
C TYR A 954 20.06 -46.31 37.18
N LYS A 955 20.32 -47.58 37.55
CA LYS A 955 19.98 -48.29 38.81
C LYS A 955 18.52 -48.68 39.12
N ASP A 956 18.22 -49.93 38.75
CA ASP A 956 17.50 -50.95 39.54
C ASP A 956 18.25 -51.27 40.86
N PRO A 957 17.75 -52.03 41.89
CA PRO A 957 17.05 -53.32 41.70
C PRO A 957 16.12 -53.84 42.83
N ILE A 958 15.79 -55.13 42.69
CA ILE A 958 15.50 -56.21 43.68
C ILE A 958 14.03 -56.62 44.00
N PRO A 959 13.76 -57.88 44.46
CA PRO A 959 13.27 -59.00 43.63
C PRO A 959 12.14 -59.80 44.37
N THR A 960 11.88 -61.05 43.95
CA THR A 960 11.74 -62.29 44.80
C THR A 960 10.98 -63.36 43.98
N SER A 961 11.59 -64.48 43.57
CA SER A 961 12.07 -65.68 44.29
C SER A 961 10.97 -66.69 44.64
N ASN A 962 11.09 -67.94 44.16
CA ASN A 962 11.23 -69.18 44.96
C ASN A 962 10.79 -70.43 44.19
N THR A 963 11.71 -71.28 43.68
CA THR A 963 12.47 -72.40 44.32
C THR A 963 11.71 -73.76 44.30
N PRO A 964 12.32 -74.94 44.58
CA PRO A 964 13.38 -75.61 43.81
C PRO A 964 13.25 -77.18 43.74
N ARG A 965 14.27 -77.82 43.13
CA ARG A 965 14.87 -79.17 43.38
C ARG A 965 14.48 -80.40 42.52
N GLN A 966 15.53 -80.84 41.80
CA GLN A 966 16.19 -82.16 41.79
C GLN A 966 15.86 -83.23 40.72
N SER A 967 16.84 -83.38 39.83
CA SER A 967 17.49 -84.62 39.35
C SER A 967 16.65 -85.78 38.81
N THR A 968 16.80 -86.12 37.52
CA THR A 968 17.70 -87.19 37.04
C THR A 968 17.51 -87.45 35.53
N ASN A 969 18.63 -87.85 34.95
CA ASN A 969 18.93 -88.40 33.63
C ASN A 969 17.84 -89.02 32.72
N PHE A 970 18.08 -88.78 31.42
CA PHE A 970 17.84 -89.63 30.23
C PHE A 970 16.49 -89.61 29.47
N LYS A 971 16.62 -89.13 28.22
CA LYS A 971 16.02 -89.55 26.92
C LYS A 971 14.54 -89.31 26.58
N LYS A 972 14.42 -88.61 25.43
CA LYS A 972 13.52 -88.77 24.28
C LYS A 972 12.07 -88.27 24.38
N LYS A 973 11.88 -87.14 23.67
CA LYS A 973 11.05 -86.96 22.45
C LYS A 973 9.53 -87.18 22.61
N ILE A 974 8.76 -86.09 22.41
CA ILE A 974 7.76 -85.86 21.33
C ILE A 974 6.70 -84.85 21.79
N ASN A 975 6.41 -83.89 20.89
CA ASN A 975 5.18 -83.14 20.59
C ASN A 975 4.21 -82.82 21.77
N ALA A 976 3.61 -81.64 21.87
CA ALA A 976 3.06 -80.82 20.81
C ALA A 976 2.66 -79.45 21.36
N LYS A 977 2.62 -78.48 20.44
CA LYS A 977 1.62 -77.43 20.28
C LYS A 977 1.47 -76.35 21.38
N ASN A 978 1.75 -75.15 20.87
CA ASN A 978 0.90 -73.95 20.94
C ASN A 978 1.01 -73.10 22.21
N SER A 979 2.07 -72.31 22.25
CA SER A 979 2.06 -70.86 22.02
C SER A 979 3.54 -70.44 22.14
N SER A 980 4.18 -69.78 21.20
CA SER A 980 3.77 -68.86 20.14
C SER A 980 4.64 -69.06 18.91
#